data_AF-A0A182N4M5-F1
#
_entry.id   AF-A0A182N4M5-F1
#
_cell.length_a   1.000
_cell.length_b   1.000
_cell.length_c   1.000
_cell.angle_alpha   90.00
_cell.angle_beta   90.00
_cell.angle_gamma   90.00
#
_symmetry.space_group_name_H-M   'P 1'
#
loop_
_entity.id
_entity.type
_entity.pdbx_description
1 polymer ?
#
loop_
_entity_poly.entity_id
_entity_poly.type
_entity_poly.pdbx_seq_one_letter_code
_entity_poly.pdbx_strand_id
1 'polypeptide(L)'
;MKERVLTNNEKSFVQKAIMESIRVDGRNPDEFRKLRITFGSEWGMVHVVLGETRALARVTCEVVEPKATRPNEGMVFVNVELGPMAAPNFDGGRQSDESVQLNRILERALKDSGCVDLESLCLVSEEKVWNLRIDVTVLNHEGNAIDCCSIAALTALAHFKRPDITVDGENVIVHTMEEKEPIKVTLFHYPICVSYAIFNQGKVAIADPTYLEERVAEAKMVFGINSYGELCGLHLGGTTLTSADLLMRTSMKAAKRARLVVEKIKAAIEKDGADRDNGLPVGFTEGIERNESTVHAQDRMQVRLKRFKLKIEGQDRAQSDEEEEYIDEVTLGAKKEATGEGSTQNQSEEPMAVDDSDDVLEIGENAAVLVPTANNKSNQWLTEEELVAVKEESDKKSSKSGVKRKKKNHLSTKKETNTTQEILDDSSEEETVTLTSAFKGRCSNAMSPNAVTLTETDKKLTQFRNCRVLRNHQLVQDDVWVRGGKVIDPEKVFFDEKLQADVQVDCGGCIIAPGFIDLQINGGYGVDFSFDVQTVEAGVLKVAKGLLAHGVTSFCPTLVTSPAETYHAVLPRIPRHGGGKHGATVLGCHVEGPFINANKKGAHPPECIKEFDQGIATVREVYGSMDNVQIVTLAPEKAGASEVIQELSNNGITVSVGHSMANLSDGEVAVRHGARLITHLFNAMLPFHHRDPGLVGLLTTDNIPRDALVYFGIISDGVHTHPAALRIAYKTHPNGLILVTDAISAMGLAEGRHRIGQMEIEIRAGRAYVAGTNTLCGSIAPMDECIRFFKKAS
;
A
#
# COMPACT_ATOMS: atom_id res chain seq x y z
N MET A 1 -3.48 -30.49 -10.29
CA MET A 1 -2.88 -30.70 -8.93
C MET A 1 -4.03 -30.81 -7.90
N LYS A 2 -3.82 -31.18 -6.62
CA LYS A 2 -4.96 -31.25 -5.67
C LYS A 2 -5.31 -29.88 -5.10
N GLU A 3 -6.61 -29.58 -5.05
CA GLU A 3 -7.18 -28.35 -4.52
C GLU A 3 -6.87 -28.15 -3.02
N ARG A 4 -6.69 -26.89 -2.58
CA ARG A 4 -6.51 -26.57 -1.15
C ARG A 4 -7.79 -26.90 -0.39
N VAL A 5 -7.71 -27.88 0.52
CA VAL A 5 -8.80 -28.20 1.44
C VAL A 5 -9.02 -27.04 2.40
N LEU A 6 -10.26 -26.57 2.53
CA LEU A 6 -10.66 -25.58 3.54
C LEU A 6 -10.77 -26.26 4.90
N THR A 7 -10.21 -25.63 5.93
CA THR A 7 -10.41 -26.09 7.31
C THR A 7 -11.82 -25.76 7.80
N ASN A 8 -12.34 -26.57 8.71
CA ASN A 8 -13.62 -26.29 9.37
C ASN A 8 -13.60 -24.93 10.10
N ASN A 9 -12.45 -24.53 10.63
CA ASN A 9 -12.26 -23.24 11.28
C ASN A 9 -12.39 -22.06 10.30
N GLU A 10 -11.72 -22.12 9.13
CA GLU A 10 -11.88 -21.11 8.07
C GLU A 10 -13.35 -21.02 7.63
N LYS A 11 -14.01 -22.16 7.36
CA LYS A 11 -15.42 -22.20 6.95
C LYS A 11 -16.34 -21.58 8.00
N SER A 12 -16.22 -21.99 9.27
CA SER A 12 -17.02 -21.45 10.37
C SER A 12 -16.73 -19.98 10.66
N PHE A 13 -15.49 -19.51 10.46
CA PHE A 13 -15.12 -18.11 10.62
C PHE A 13 -15.77 -17.23 9.55
N VAL A 14 -15.67 -17.61 8.28
CA VAL A 14 -16.28 -16.87 7.16
C VAL A 14 -17.81 -16.80 7.32
N GLN A 15 -18.47 -17.92 7.66
CA GLN A 15 -19.92 -17.92 7.90
C GLN A 15 -20.33 -16.96 9.04
N LYS A 16 -19.59 -16.95 10.16
CA LYS A 16 -19.86 -16.04 11.30
C LYS A 16 -19.60 -14.57 10.95
N ALA A 17 -18.51 -14.26 10.27
CA ALA A 17 -18.19 -12.90 9.85
C ALA A 17 -19.30 -12.31 8.95
N ILE A 18 -19.81 -13.14 8.01
CA ILE A 18 -20.91 -12.76 7.11
C ILE A 18 -22.23 -12.57 7.88
N MET A 19 -22.51 -13.37 8.92
CA MET A 19 -23.66 -13.13 9.80
C MET A 19 -23.55 -11.80 10.57
N GLU A 20 -22.34 -11.37 10.94
CA GLU A 20 -22.07 -10.04 11.51
C GLU A 20 -22.02 -8.92 10.44
N SER A 21 -22.32 -9.21 9.17
CA SER A 21 -22.20 -8.30 8.01
C SER A 21 -20.79 -7.72 7.80
N ILE A 22 -19.76 -8.48 8.17
CA ILE A 22 -18.34 -8.13 7.99
C ILE A 22 -17.71 -9.09 6.99
N ARG A 23 -17.15 -8.56 5.90
CA ARG A 23 -16.36 -9.36 4.95
C ARG A 23 -14.93 -9.57 5.43
N VAL A 24 -14.31 -10.67 5.00
CA VAL A 24 -12.92 -11.03 5.35
C VAL A 24 -11.92 -9.98 4.87
N ASP A 25 -12.23 -9.33 3.75
CA ASP A 25 -11.42 -8.29 3.10
C ASP A 25 -11.75 -6.87 3.60
N GLY A 26 -12.75 -6.72 4.47
CA GLY A 26 -13.17 -5.44 5.05
C GLY A 26 -14.14 -4.60 4.19
N ARG A 27 -14.53 -5.06 2.99
CA ARG A 27 -15.53 -4.37 2.15
C ARG A 27 -16.95 -4.45 2.72
N ASN A 28 -17.82 -3.57 2.23
CA ASN A 28 -19.26 -3.70 2.45
C ASN A 28 -19.87 -4.88 1.64
N PRO A 29 -21.02 -5.44 2.05
CA PRO A 29 -21.66 -6.57 1.37
C PRO A 29 -21.99 -6.35 -0.12
N ASP A 30 -22.35 -5.11 -0.50
CA ASP A 30 -22.70 -4.73 -1.89
C ASP A 30 -21.53 -4.13 -2.69
N GLU A 31 -20.32 -4.08 -2.11
CA GLU A 31 -19.18 -3.38 -2.68
C GLU A 31 -18.31 -4.29 -3.57
N PHE A 32 -18.10 -3.87 -4.81
CA PHE A 32 -17.34 -4.62 -5.83
C PHE A 32 -15.86 -4.23 -5.84
N ARG A 33 -14.97 -5.18 -6.16
CA ARG A 33 -13.55 -4.93 -6.40
C ARG A 33 -13.32 -3.89 -7.50
N LYS A 34 -12.17 -3.22 -7.42
CA LYS A 34 -11.69 -2.27 -8.42
C LYS A 34 -11.52 -2.99 -9.76
N LEU A 35 -12.25 -2.51 -10.77
CA LEU A 35 -12.15 -2.97 -12.15
C LEU A 35 -11.08 -2.15 -12.89
N ARG A 36 -10.19 -2.83 -13.60
CA ARG A 36 -9.23 -2.25 -14.55
C ARG A 36 -9.35 -2.97 -15.89
N ILE A 37 -9.27 -2.22 -16.97
CA ILE A 37 -9.32 -2.71 -18.36
C ILE A 37 -8.04 -2.23 -19.04
N THR A 38 -7.35 -3.13 -19.72
CA THR A 38 -6.11 -2.87 -20.46
C THR A 38 -6.20 -3.52 -21.83
N PHE A 39 -5.80 -2.81 -22.88
CA PHE A 39 -5.90 -3.28 -24.27
C PHE A 39 -4.55 -3.82 -24.77
N GLY A 40 -4.61 -4.80 -25.68
CA GLY A 40 -3.45 -5.31 -26.40
C GLY A 40 -3.05 -4.44 -27.58
N SER A 41 -1.95 -4.80 -28.24
CA SER A 41 -1.54 -4.18 -29.50
C SER A 41 -2.57 -4.44 -30.61
N GLU A 42 -3.05 -5.68 -30.73
CA GLU A 42 -4.11 -6.08 -31.68
C GLU A 42 -5.50 -5.59 -31.23
N TRP A 43 -6.35 -5.22 -32.21
CA TRP A 43 -7.77 -4.95 -31.98
C TRP A 43 -8.50 -6.21 -31.53
N GLY A 44 -9.36 -6.09 -30.51
CA GLY A 44 -10.07 -7.21 -29.91
C GLY A 44 -9.25 -8.08 -28.93
N MET A 45 -8.03 -7.67 -28.55
CA MET A 45 -7.29 -8.27 -27.45
C MET A 45 -7.41 -7.40 -26.19
N VAL A 46 -7.98 -7.96 -25.12
CA VAL A 46 -8.27 -7.22 -23.87
C VAL A 46 -7.90 -8.05 -22.66
N HIS A 47 -7.26 -7.42 -21.69
CA HIS A 47 -6.98 -7.97 -20.37
C HIS A 47 -7.73 -7.18 -19.30
N VAL A 48 -8.53 -7.90 -18.51
CA VAL A 48 -9.38 -7.35 -17.46
C VAL A 48 -8.90 -7.86 -16.11
N VAL A 49 -8.83 -6.94 -15.15
CA VAL A 49 -8.43 -7.20 -13.77
C VAL A 49 -9.56 -6.75 -12.84
N LEU A 50 -10.11 -7.69 -12.07
CA LEU A 50 -11.13 -7.46 -11.05
C LEU A 50 -10.50 -7.76 -9.68
N GLY A 51 -9.82 -6.76 -9.10
CA GLY A 51 -8.93 -6.94 -7.96
C GLY A 51 -7.77 -7.89 -8.30
N GLU A 52 -7.82 -9.13 -7.79
CA GLU A 52 -6.79 -10.15 -8.07
C GLU A 52 -7.21 -11.14 -9.18
N THR A 53 -8.50 -11.25 -9.51
CA THR A 53 -8.98 -12.13 -10.59
C THR A 53 -8.67 -11.51 -11.95
N ARG A 54 -8.00 -12.27 -12.83
CA ARG A 54 -7.49 -11.78 -14.13
C ARG A 54 -7.98 -12.65 -15.28
N ALA A 55 -8.52 -12.03 -16.31
CA ALA A 55 -8.97 -12.69 -17.53
C ALA A 55 -8.38 -11.99 -18.76
N LEU A 56 -7.94 -12.78 -19.73
CA LEU A 56 -7.55 -12.33 -21.07
C LEU A 56 -8.63 -12.78 -22.05
N ALA A 57 -9.16 -11.86 -22.85
CA ALA A 57 -10.07 -12.16 -23.94
C ALA A 57 -9.45 -11.77 -25.28
N ARG A 58 -9.63 -12.62 -26.29
CA ARG A 58 -9.26 -12.36 -27.68
C ARG A 58 -10.46 -12.65 -28.57
N VAL A 59 -10.77 -11.73 -29.47
CA VAL A 59 -11.71 -11.97 -30.57
C VAL A 59 -10.93 -12.22 -31.86
N THR A 60 -11.29 -13.27 -32.58
CA THR A 60 -10.80 -13.57 -33.93
C THR A 60 -11.99 -13.73 -34.88
N CYS A 61 -11.76 -13.51 -36.18
CA CYS A 61 -12.77 -13.69 -37.22
C CYS A 61 -12.24 -14.59 -38.34
N GLU A 62 -13.08 -15.48 -38.82
CA GLU A 62 -12.82 -16.35 -39.97
C GLU A 62 -14.08 -16.39 -40.86
N VAL A 63 -13.91 -16.64 -42.17
CA VAL A 63 -15.04 -16.79 -43.11
C VAL A 63 -15.39 -18.28 -43.21
N VAL A 64 -16.64 -18.63 -42.95
CA VAL A 64 -17.13 -20.02 -42.88
C VAL A 64 -18.50 -20.12 -43.56
N GLU A 65 -18.85 -21.31 -44.02
CA GLU A 65 -20.21 -21.62 -44.50
C GLU A 65 -21.23 -21.47 -43.34
N PRO A 66 -22.40 -20.86 -43.57
CA PRO A 66 -23.43 -20.71 -42.55
C PRO A 66 -24.10 -22.05 -42.21
N LYS A 67 -24.82 -22.09 -41.09
CA LYS A 67 -25.62 -23.27 -40.73
C LYS A 67 -26.86 -23.36 -41.62
N ALA A 68 -27.14 -24.53 -42.17
CA ALA A 68 -28.28 -24.78 -43.06
C ALA A 68 -29.67 -24.41 -42.47
N THR A 69 -29.79 -24.25 -41.14
CA THR A 69 -31.01 -23.78 -40.48
C THR A 69 -31.22 -22.26 -40.53
N ARG A 70 -30.14 -21.49 -40.73
CA ARG A 70 -30.12 -20.02 -40.76
C ARG A 70 -29.01 -19.52 -41.70
N PRO A 71 -29.27 -19.45 -43.02
CA PRO A 71 -28.25 -19.11 -44.01
C PRO A 71 -27.87 -17.62 -44.07
N ASN A 72 -28.69 -16.74 -43.50
CA ASN A 72 -28.52 -15.27 -43.56
C ASN A 72 -27.86 -14.69 -42.30
N GLU A 73 -27.47 -15.53 -41.33
CA GLU A 73 -26.88 -15.10 -40.06
C GLU A 73 -25.42 -15.57 -39.95
N GLY A 74 -24.55 -14.68 -39.50
CA GLY A 74 -23.20 -15.04 -39.08
C GLY A 74 -23.18 -15.88 -37.80
N MET A 75 -22.01 -16.42 -37.49
CA MET A 75 -21.81 -17.26 -36.31
C MET A 75 -21.02 -16.52 -35.23
N VAL A 76 -21.39 -16.77 -33.97
CA VAL A 76 -20.61 -16.36 -32.80
C VAL A 76 -20.34 -17.60 -31.95
N PHE A 77 -19.07 -17.84 -31.62
CA PHE A 77 -18.61 -18.91 -30.77
C PHE A 77 -17.89 -18.34 -29.54
N VAL A 78 -18.37 -18.69 -28.34
CA VAL A 78 -17.73 -18.32 -27.08
C VAL A 78 -17.02 -19.55 -26.50
N ASN A 79 -15.79 -19.35 -26.05
CA ASN A 79 -14.98 -20.39 -25.44
C ASN A 79 -14.30 -19.82 -24.20
N VAL A 80 -14.39 -20.56 -23.08
CA VAL A 80 -13.72 -20.21 -21.83
C VAL A 80 -12.71 -21.31 -21.51
N GLU A 81 -11.46 -20.92 -21.25
CA GLU A 81 -10.42 -21.84 -20.81
C GLU A 81 -10.00 -21.53 -19.36
N LEU A 82 -10.23 -22.52 -18.49
CA LEU A 82 -9.69 -22.57 -17.12
C LEU A 82 -8.45 -23.47 -17.12
N GLY A 83 -7.28 -22.87 -17.35
CA GLY A 83 -6.00 -23.59 -17.35
C GLY A 83 -5.39 -23.76 -15.95
N PRO A 84 -4.34 -24.60 -15.80
CA PRO A 84 -3.61 -24.78 -14.54
C PRO A 84 -2.91 -23.52 -14.02
N MET A 85 -2.80 -22.48 -14.86
CA MET A 85 -2.33 -21.15 -14.47
C MET A 85 -3.35 -20.40 -13.60
N ALA A 86 -4.66 -20.59 -13.85
CA ALA A 86 -5.73 -19.91 -13.13
C ALA A 86 -5.82 -20.35 -11.67
N ALA A 87 -5.74 -21.66 -11.43
CA ALA A 87 -5.64 -22.28 -10.13
C ALA A 87 -5.12 -23.73 -10.28
N PRO A 88 -4.37 -24.28 -9.29
CA PRO A 88 -3.70 -25.58 -9.41
C PRO A 88 -4.65 -26.78 -9.39
N ASN A 89 -5.95 -26.60 -9.15
CA ASN A 89 -6.97 -27.64 -9.21
C ASN A 89 -7.47 -27.90 -10.65
N PHE A 90 -7.26 -26.97 -11.58
CA PHE A 90 -7.58 -27.18 -13.00
C PHE A 90 -6.44 -27.93 -13.69
N ASP A 91 -6.73 -29.09 -14.27
CA ASP A 91 -5.77 -29.84 -15.09
C ASP A 91 -6.02 -29.54 -16.58
N GLY A 92 -4.95 -29.23 -17.33
CA GLY A 92 -5.05 -28.83 -18.73
C GLY A 92 -5.68 -29.91 -19.63
N GLY A 93 -6.58 -29.49 -20.52
CA GLY A 93 -7.24 -30.36 -21.51
C GLY A 93 -8.48 -31.11 -21.00
N ARG A 94 -8.79 -31.10 -19.70
CA ARG A 94 -10.06 -31.59 -19.17
C ARG A 94 -10.96 -30.41 -18.81
N GLN A 95 -12.07 -30.25 -19.52
CA GLN A 95 -13.11 -29.29 -19.17
C GLN A 95 -13.66 -29.61 -17.77
N SER A 96 -13.57 -28.66 -16.85
CA SER A 96 -14.16 -28.74 -15.50
C SER A 96 -15.65 -28.43 -15.54
N ASP A 97 -16.41 -28.92 -14.57
CA ASP A 97 -17.85 -28.63 -14.47
C ASP A 97 -18.11 -27.11 -14.35
N GLU A 98 -17.22 -26.40 -13.62
CA GLU A 98 -17.20 -24.94 -13.53
C GLU A 98 -16.95 -24.27 -14.89
N SER A 99 -16.03 -24.78 -15.71
CA SER A 99 -15.77 -24.26 -17.06
C SER A 99 -17.02 -24.40 -17.95
N VAL A 100 -17.67 -25.58 -17.93
CA VAL A 100 -18.89 -25.84 -18.69
C VAL A 100 -20.03 -24.94 -18.23
N GLN A 101 -20.17 -24.71 -16.93
CA GLN A 101 -21.14 -23.77 -16.37
C GLN A 101 -20.85 -22.32 -16.80
N LEU A 102 -19.59 -21.89 -16.73
CA LEU A 102 -19.18 -20.53 -17.10
C LEU A 102 -19.40 -20.27 -18.59
N ASN A 103 -19.01 -21.22 -19.45
CA ASN A 103 -19.21 -21.11 -20.89
C ASN A 103 -20.71 -21.02 -21.25
N ARG A 104 -21.57 -21.88 -20.66
CA ARG A 104 -23.05 -21.78 -20.85
C ARG A 104 -23.63 -20.44 -20.38
N ILE A 105 -23.14 -19.88 -19.27
CA ILE A 105 -23.62 -18.59 -18.77
C ILE A 105 -23.23 -17.46 -19.73
N LEU A 106 -21.99 -17.45 -20.25
CA LEU A 106 -21.56 -16.45 -21.23
C LEU A 106 -22.21 -16.62 -22.59
N GLU A 107 -22.38 -17.85 -23.08
CA GLU A 107 -23.10 -18.12 -24.32
C GLU A 107 -24.54 -17.59 -24.21
N ARG A 108 -25.26 -17.90 -23.13
CA ARG A 108 -26.60 -17.34 -22.89
C ARG A 108 -26.60 -15.81 -22.73
N ALA A 109 -25.59 -15.24 -22.09
CA ALA A 109 -25.51 -13.79 -21.88
C ALA A 109 -25.17 -12.98 -23.14
N LEU A 110 -24.43 -13.53 -24.10
CA LEU A 110 -23.98 -12.83 -25.31
C LEU A 110 -24.74 -13.26 -26.58
N LYS A 111 -25.05 -14.54 -26.73
CA LYS A 111 -25.64 -15.12 -27.94
C LYS A 111 -27.16 -15.15 -27.85
N ASP A 112 -27.71 -15.75 -26.79
CA ASP A 112 -29.17 -15.86 -26.62
C ASP A 112 -29.84 -14.50 -26.31
N SER A 113 -29.07 -13.54 -25.81
CA SER A 113 -29.50 -12.14 -25.65
C SER A 113 -29.64 -11.40 -26.98
N GLY A 114 -28.90 -11.81 -28.02
CA GLY A 114 -28.82 -11.09 -29.29
C GLY A 114 -28.00 -9.80 -29.19
N CYS A 115 -26.87 -9.79 -28.46
CA CYS A 115 -26.08 -8.56 -28.30
C CYS A 115 -25.34 -8.13 -29.58
N VAL A 116 -24.99 -9.09 -30.45
CA VAL A 116 -24.35 -8.88 -31.76
C VAL A 116 -25.40 -8.92 -32.86
N ASP A 117 -25.27 -8.02 -33.84
CA ASP A 117 -26.00 -8.09 -35.10
C ASP A 117 -25.43 -9.19 -36.01
N LEU A 118 -26.05 -10.38 -35.97
CA LEU A 118 -25.66 -11.53 -36.78
C LEU A 118 -25.99 -11.35 -38.27
N GLU A 119 -26.93 -10.49 -38.64
CA GLU A 119 -27.29 -10.26 -40.04
C GLU A 119 -26.18 -9.45 -40.74
N SER A 120 -25.61 -8.45 -40.04
CA SER A 120 -24.45 -7.66 -40.52
C SER A 120 -23.16 -8.46 -40.78
N LEU A 121 -23.12 -9.71 -40.29
CA LEU A 121 -22.02 -10.66 -40.43
C LEU A 121 -22.17 -11.58 -41.65
N CYS A 122 -23.32 -11.58 -42.33
CA CYS A 122 -23.51 -12.28 -43.59
C CYS A 122 -22.79 -11.55 -44.73
N LEU A 123 -22.14 -12.31 -45.65
CA LEU A 123 -21.43 -11.74 -46.80
C LEU A 123 -22.10 -12.18 -48.11
N VAL A 124 -22.22 -13.49 -48.29
CA VAL A 124 -22.97 -14.13 -49.37
C VAL A 124 -23.90 -15.15 -48.72
N SER A 125 -25.20 -14.95 -48.88
CA SER A 125 -26.23 -15.85 -48.35
C SER A 125 -25.96 -17.30 -48.78
N GLU A 126 -26.20 -18.25 -47.87
CA GLU A 126 -25.99 -19.70 -48.06
C GLU A 126 -24.52 -20.15 -48.28
N GLU A 127 -23.60 -19.25 -48.68
CA GLU A 127 -22.22 -19.62 -49.03
C GLU A 127 -21.17 -19.15 -48.01
N LYS A 128 -21.16 -17.86 -47.63
CA LYS A 128 -20.05 -17.25 -46.87
C LYS A 128 -20.56 -16.26 -45.82
N VAL A 129 -20.30 -16.55 -44.55
CA VAL A 129 -20.58 -15.65 -43.42
C VAL A 129 -19.36 -15.50 -42.51
N TRP A 130 -19.31 -14.43 -41.72
CA TRP A 130 -18.31 -14.31 -40.66
C TRP A 130 -18.66 -15.23 -39.49
N ASN A 131 -17.65 -15.96 -39.01
CA ASN A 131 -17.63 -16.61 -37.71
C ASN A 131 -16.74 -15.79 -36.77
N LEU A 132 -17.35 -15.17 -35.75
CA LEU A 132 -16.64 -14.48 -34.67
C LEU A 132 -16.37 -15.45 -33.52
N ARG A 133 -15.10 -15.65 -33.20
CA ARG A 133 -14.66 -16.52 -32.12
C ARG A 133 -14.12 -15.67 -30.96
N ILE A 134 -14.71 -15.84 -29.79
CA ILE A 134 -14.34 -15.16 -28.54
C ILE A 134 -13.72 -16.20 -27.63
N ASP A 135 -12.38 -16.23 -27.56
CA ASP A 135 -11.64 -17.08 -26.62
C ASP A 135 -11.28 -16.26 -25.37
N VAL A 136 -11.72 -16.74 -24.19
CA VAL A 136 -11.44 -16.12 -22.88
C VAL A 136 -10.61 -17.08 -22.03
N THR A 137 -9.36 -16.71 -21.75
CA THR A 137 -8.46 -17.46 -20.88
C THR A 137 -8.38 -16.81 -19.50
N VAL A 138 -8.74 -17.53 -18.44
CA VAL A 138 -8.55 -17.04 -17.07
C VAL A 138 -7.07 -17.23 -16.68
N LEU A 139 -6.43 -16.15 -16.25
CA LEU A 139 -5.01 -16.14 -15.87
C LEU A 139 -4.80 -16.31 -14.36
N ASN A 140 -5.73 -15.79 -13.54
CA ASN A 140 -5.72 -15.97 -12.08
C ASN A 140 -7.15 -16.01 -11.56
N HIS A 141 -7.48 -17.00 -10.73
CA HIS A 141 -8.81 -17.21 -10.17
C HIS A 141 -8.85 -16.97 -8.65
N GLU A 142 -9.15 -15.72 -8.26
CA GLU A 142 -9.34 -15.32 -6.85
C GLU A 142 -10.81 -14.94 -6.57
N GLY A 143 -11.73 -15.77 -7.08
CA GLY A 143 -13.18 -15.63 -6.93
C GLY A 143 -13.84 -14.69 -7.94
N ASN A 144 -15.11 -14.92 -8.20
CA ASN A 144 -15.95 -14.22 -9.20
C ASN A 144 -15.34 -14.18 -10.62
N ALA A 145 -14.99 -15.35 -11.16
CA ALA A 145 -14.54 -15.45 -12.55
C ALA A 145 -15.61 -15.04 -13.57
N ILE A 146 -16.90 -15.22 -13.26
CA ILE A 146 -17.99 -15.03 -14.23
C ILE A 146 -18.12 -13.57 -14.65
N ASP A 147 -18.16 -12.65 -13.68
CA ASP A 147 -18.27 -11.22 -13.98
C ASP A 147 -17.04 -10.73 -14.74
N CYS A 148 -15.84 -11.14 -14.31
CA CYS A 148 -14.58 -10.80 -14.96
C CYS A 148 -14.53 -11.28 -16.41
N CYS A 149 -14.90 -12.54 -16.68
CA CYS A 149 -14.98 -13.07 -18.05
C CYS A 149 -16.06 -12.40 -18.90
N SER A 150 -17.22 -12.03 -18.32
CA SER A 150 -18.28 -11.33 -19.06
C SER A 150 -17.84 -9.93 -19.49
N ILE A 151 -17.15 -9.20 -18.61
CA ILE A 151 -16.58 -7.88 -18.90
C ILE A 151 -15.46 -8.01 -19.94
N ALA A 152 -14.59 -9.01 -19.83
CA ALA A 152 -13.52 -9.26 -20.79
C ALA A 152 -14.07 -9.58 -22.20
N ALA A 153 -15.01 -10.51 -22.30
CA ALA A 153 -15.64 -10.89 -23.57
C ALA A 153 -16.36 -9.71 -24.23
N LEU A 154 -17.20 -8.99 -23.49
CA LEU A 154 -17.94 -7.83 -24.00
C LEU A 154 -17.01 -6.68 -24.43
N THR A 155 -15.98 -6.40 -23.64
CA THR A 155 -15.00 -5.34 -23.97
C THR A 155 -14.18 -5.72 -25.20
N ALA A 156 -13.73 -6.97 -25.31
CA ALA A 156 -13.00 -7.45 -26.47
C ALA A 156 -13.84 -7.41 -27.75
N LEU A 157 -15.11 -7.79 -27.65
CA LEU A 157 -16.08 -7.73 -28.76
C LEU A 157 -16.38 -6.29 -29.21
N ALA A 158 -16.50 -5.35 -28.28
CA ALA A 158 -16.71 -3.93 -28.58
C ALA A 158 -15.43 -3.20 -29.07
N HIS A 159 -14.25 -3.71 -28.70
CA HIS A 159 -12.95 -3.23 -29.17
C HIS A 159 -12.53 -3.81 -30.53
N PHE A 160 -13.05 -4.99 -30.87
CA PHE A 160 -12.72 -5.69 -32.10
C PHE A 160 -13.18 -4.95 -33.36
N LYS A 161 -12.31 -4.94 -34.38
CA LYS A 161 -12.59 -4.43 -35.72
C LYS A 161 -12.33 -5.57 -36.71
N ARG A 162 -13.33 -5.92 -37.53
CA ARG A 162 -13.21 -6.91 -38.60
C ARG A 162 -12.50 -6.30 -39.82
N PRO A 163 -11.71 -7.05 -40.60
CA PRO A 163 -11.16 -6.55 -41.86
C PRO A 163 -12.29 -6.20 -42.85
N ASP A 164 -12.06 -5.21 -43.70
CA ASP A 164 -12.99 -4.90 -44.79
C ASP A 164 -12.89 -5.95 -45.92
N ILE A 165 -13.98 -6.14 -46.65
CA ILE A 165 -14.09 -7.11 -47.74
C ILE A 165 -14.64 -6.46 -49.00
N THR A 166 -14.20 -6.96 -50.15
CA THR A 166 -14.88 -6.72 -51.43
C THR A 166 -15.48 -8.01 -51.94
N VAL A 167 -16.75 -7.94 -52.38
CA VAL A 167 -17.48 -9.06 -52.99
C VAL A 167 -17.57 -8.79 -54.49
N ASP A 168 -16.93 -9.64 -55.29
CA ASP A 168 -17.01 -9.63 -56.75
C ASP A 168 -17.71 -10.91 -57.21
N GLY A 169 -19.05 -10.86 -57.25
CA GLY A 169 -19.91 -12.03 -57.45
C GLY A 169 -19.78 -13.03 -56.30
N GLU A 170 -19.26 -14.22 -56.61
CA GLU A 170 -19.04 -15.32 -55.65
C GLU A 170 -17.67 -15.19 -54.92
N ASN A 171 -16.75 -14.36 -55.43
CA ASN A 171 -15.42 -14.20 -54.85
C ASN A 171 -15.42 -13.12 -53.76
N VAL A 172 -15.03 -13.51 -52.55
CA VAL A 172 -14.85 -12.59 -51.41
C VAL A 172 -13.35 -12.36 -51.20
N ILE A 173 -12.91 -11.13 -51.43
CA ILE A 173 -11.53 -10.69 -51.20
C ILE A 173 -11.48 -10.01 -49.83
N VAL A 174 -10.73 -10.59 -48.90
CA VAL A 174 -10.47 -10.00 -47.57
C VAL A 174 -9.25 -9.08 -47.67
N HIS A 175 -9.45 -7.80 -47.40
CA HIS A 175 -8.36 -6.82 -47.42
C HIS A 175 -7.52 -6.91 -46.14
N THR A 176 -6.21 -6.74 -46.28
CA THR A 176 -5.32 -6.58 -45.12
C THR A 176 -5.51 -5.21 -44.45
N MET A 177 -5.11 -5.08 -43.17
CA MET A 177 -5.22 -3.81 -42.44
C MET A 177 -4.38 -2.66 -43.04
N GLU A 178 -3.44 -2.97 -43.94
CA GLU A 178 -2.64 -1.98 -44.67
C GLU A 178 -3.36 -1.45 -45.93
N GLU A 179 -4.22 -2.28 -46.55
CA GLU A 179 -5.00 -1.90 -47.73
C GLU A 179 -6.23 -1.04 -47.38
N LYS A 180 -6.90 -1.37 -46.26
CA LYS A 180 -8.13 -0.72 -45.81
C LYS A 180 -8.28 -0.73 -44.30
N GLU A 181 -8.93 0.31 -43.78
CA GLU A 181 -9.26 0.40 -42.35
C GLU A 181 -10.30 -0.66 -41.93
N PRO A 182 -10.09 -1.36 -40.80
CA PRO A 182 -11.02 -2.38 -40.33
C PRO A 182 -12.26 -1.78 -39.66
N ILE A 183 -13.42 -2.40 -39.90
CA ILE A 183 -14.75 -1.92 -39.52
C ILE A 183 -15.13 -2.44 -38.12
N LYS A 184 -15.70 -1.60 -37.26
CA LYS A 184 -16.21 -2.00 -35.93
C LYS A 184 -17.42 -2.94 -36.06
N VAL A 185 -17.55 -3.89 -35.13
CA VAL A 185 -18.75 -4.75 -35.03
C VAL A 185 -19.92 -3.95 -34.43
N THR A 186 -21.12 -4.13 -34.97
CA THR A 186 -22.36 -3.53 -34.46
C THR A 186 -22.91 -4.33 -33.28
N LEU A 187 -23.09 -3.65 -32.14
CA LEU A 187 -23.68 -4.20 -30.93
C LEU A 187 -24.98 -3.47 -30.62
N PHE A 188 -26.09 -4.20 -30.50
CA PHE A 188 -27.37 -3.62 -30.13
C PHE A 188 -27.39 -3.18 -28.66
N HIS A 189 -26.75 -3.95 -27.80
CA HIS A 189 -26.79 -3.74 -26.36
C HIS A 189 -25.63 -4.43 -25.62
N TYR A 190 -25.49 -4.15 -24.32
CA TYR A 190 -24.30 -4.46 -23.53
C TYR A 190 -24.67 -5.30 -22.28
N PRO A 191 -24.82 -6.62 -22.43
CA PRO A 191 -25.17 -7.52 -21.32
C PRO A 191 -23.94 -7.82 -20.44
N ILE A 192 -24.07 -7.61 -19.13
CA ILE A 192 -23.00 -7.87 -18.16
C ILE A 192 -23.50 -8.84 -17.08
N CYS A 193 -22.65 -9.79 -16.69
CA CYS A 193 -22.92 -10.67 -15.57
C CYS A 193 -22.56 -9.98 -14.24
N VAL A 194 -23.46 -10.10 -13.26
CA VAL A 194 -23.26 -9.65 -11.88
C VAL A 194 -23.54 -10.82 -10.94
N SER A 195 -22.52 -11.25 -10.21
CA SER A 195 -22.56 -12.42 -9.34
C SER A 195 -22.72 -12.06 -7.87
N TYR A 196 -23.61 -12.80 -7.20
CA TYR A 196 -23.86 -12.76 -5.76
C TYR A 196 -23.64 -14.16 -5.15
N ALA A 197 -23.00 -14.21 -3.98
CA ALA A 197 -22.92 -15.38 -3.13
C ALA A 197 -23.98 -15.29 -2.01
N ILE A 198 -24.62 -16.42 -1.70
CA ILE A 198 -25.74 -16.51 -0.77
C ILE A 198 -25.34 -17.34 0.45
N PHE A 199 -25.66 -16.82 1.63
CA PHE A 199 -25.33 -17.39 2.92
C PHE A 199 -26.55 -17.43 3.85
N ASN A 200 -26.47 -18.25 4.90
CA ASN A 200 -27.45 -18.31 5.98
C ASN A 200 -28.87 -18.64 5.48
N GLN A 201 -28.99 -19.76 4.76
CA GLN A 201 -30.25 -20.33 4.25
C GLN A 201 -31.06 -19.34 3.40
N GLY A 202 -30.39 -18.58 2.53
CA GLY A 202 -31.07 -17.65 1.61
C GLY A 202 -31.41 -16.28 2.20
N LYS A 203 -30.87 -15.91 3.36
CA LYS A 203 -31.16 -14.62 4.02
C LYS A 203 -30.19 -13.49 3.66
N VAL A 204 -28.92 -13.81 3.39
CA VAL A 204 -27.87 -12.80 3.13
C VAL A 204 -27.25 -13.05 1.75
N ALA A 205 -27.19 -12.01 0.92
CA ALA A 205 -26.46 -12.01 -0.35
C ALA A 205 -25.29 -11.03 -0.29
N ILE A 206 -24.14 -11.44 -0.81
CA ILE A 206 -22.91 -10.63 -0.94
C ILE A 206 -22.56 -10.52 -2.42
N ALA A 207 -22.27 -9.30 -2.88
CA ALA A 207 -21.80 -9.02 -4.22
C ALA A 207 -20.30 -9.32 -4.37
N ASP A 208 -19.90 -9.83 -5.54
CA ASP A 208 -18.49 -10.05 -5.90
C ASP A 208 -17.69 -10.84 -4.84
N PRO A 209 -18.01 -12.13 -4.64
CA PRO A 209 -17.33 -12.99 -3.67
C PRO A 209 -15.86 -13.22 -4.03
N THR A 210 -15.01 -13.27 -3.00
CA THR A 210 -13.63 -13.77 -3.07
C THR A 210 -13.61 -15.30 -3.14
N TYR A 211 -12.47 -15.91 -3.51
CA TYR A 211 -12.34 -17.37 -3.63
C TYR A 211 -12.72 -18.13 -2.34
N LEU A 212 -12.41 -17.56 -1.17
CA LEU A 212 -12.81 -18.15 0.12
C LEU A 212 -14.32 -18.04 0.38
N GLU A 213 -14.92 -16.89 0.07
CA GLU A 213 -16.37 -16.69 0.23
C GLU A 213 -17.16 -17.57 -0.74
N GLU A 214 -16.71 -17.68 -2.00
CA GLU A 214 -17.34 -18.48 -3.06
C GLU A 214 -17.40 -19.99 -2.71
N ARG A 215 -16.36 -20.53 -2.05
CA ARG A 215 -16.32 -21.92 -1.59
C ARG A 215 -17.06 -22.19 -0.28
N VAL A 216 -17.37 -21.14 0.49
CA VAL A 216 -18.13 -21.24 1.75
C VAL A 216 -19.63 -20.96 1.53
N ALA A 217 -19.98 -20.33 0.41
CA ALA A 217 -21.35 -20.04 0.00
C ALA A 217 -22.21 -21.29 -0.13
N GLU A 218 -23.50 -21.15 0.17
CA GLU A 218 -24.49 -22.23 0.09
C GLU A 218 -25.17 -22.26 -1.30
N ALA A 219 -25.25 -21.09 -1.93
CA ALA A 219 -25.67 -20.90 -3.30
C ALA A 219 -24.99 -19.69 -3.94
N LYS A 220 -24.99 -19.68 -5.27
CA LYS A 220 -24.50 -18.61 -6.13
C LYS A 220 -25.60 -18.18 -7.08
N MET A 221 -25.76 -16.88 -7.25
CA MET A 221 -26.74 -16.25 -8.12
C MET A 221 -26.02 -15.34 -9.10
N VAL A 222 -26.35 -15.45 -10.39
CA VAL A 222 -25.77 -14.62 -11.45
C VAL A 222 -26.88 -14.00 -12.25
N PHE A 223 -26.86 -12.67 -12.36
CA PHE A 223 -27.74 -11.91 -13.23
C PHE A 223 -26.96 -11.44 -14.46
N GLY A 224 -27.35 -11.87 -15.65
CA GLY A 224 -26.97 -11.20 -16.90
C GLY A 224 -27.96 -10.07 -17.16
N ILE A 225 -27.52 -8.82 -16.96
CA ILE A 225 -28.37 -7.62 -17.10
C ILE A 225 -27.76 -6.66 -18.11
N ASN A 226 -28.63 -6.06 -18.92
CA ASN A 226 -28.31 -5.07 -19.92
C ASN A 226 -28.19 -3.64 -19.33
N SER A 227 -27.54 -2.71 -20.05
CA SER A 227 -27.50 -1.29 -19.68
C SER A 227 -28.87 -0.63 -19.51
N TYR A 228 -29.91 -1.13 -20.19
CA TYR A 228 -31.29 -0.65 -20.05
C TYR A 228 -32.01 -1.20 -18.81
N GLY A 229 -31.37 -2.10 -18.04
CA GLY A 229 -31.96 -2.76 -16.86
C GLY A 229 -32.73 -4.05 -17.16
N GLU A 230 -32.74 -4.48 -18.42
CA GLU A 230 -33.37 -5.73 -18.87
C GLU A 230 -32.58 -6.97 -18.42
N LEU A 231 -33.28 -8.03 -18.02
CA LEU A 231 -32.68 -9.29 -17.59
C LEU A 231 -32.53 -10.26 -18.78
N CYS A 232 -31.30 -10.39 -19.29
CA CYS A 232 -30.96 -11.36 -20.35
C CYS A 232 -30.94 -12.81 -19.81
N GLY A 233 -30.58 -13.00 -18.54
CA GLY A 233 -30.59 -14.32 -17.92
C GLY A 233 -30.38 -14.30 -16.42
N LEU A 234 -31.01 -15.26 -15.73
CA LEU A 234 -30.76 -15.57 -14.32
C LEU A 234 -30.24 -17.00 -14.23
N HIS A 235 -29.12 -17.18 -13.53
CA HIS A 235 -28.59 -18.49 -13.16
C HIS A 235 -28.52 -18.61 -11.64
N LEU A 236 -29.19 -19.63 -11.09
CA LEU A 236 -29.15 -20.00 -9.68
C LEU A 236 -28.44 -21.35 -9.57
N GLY A 237 -27.32 -21.40 -8.85
CA GLY A 237 -26.58 -22.63 -8.55
C GLY A 237 -26.44 -22.84 -7.04
N GLY A 238 -26.38 -24.09 -6.60
CA GLY A 238 -26.37 -24.46 -5.18
C GLY A 238 -27.70 -25.07 -4.72
N THR A 239 -27.85 -25.26 -3.41
CA THR A 239 -28.91 -26.09 -2.83
C THR A 239 -29.94 -25.34 -1.98
N THR A 240 -29.77 -24.03 -1.76
CA THR A 240 -30.66 -23.26 -0.88
C THR A 240 -31.83 -22.61 -1.62
N LEU A 241 -32.96 -22.53 -0.93
CA LEU A 241 -34.14 -21.79 -1.38
C LEU A 241 -33.89 -20.29 -1.22
N THR A 242 -34.07 -19.54 -2.30
CA THR A 242 -33.95 -18.07 -2.30
C THR A 242 -35.32 -17.42 -2.08
N SER A 243 -35.37 -16.37 -1.27
CA SER A 243 -36.59 -15.58 -1.10
C SER A 243 -36.79 -14.64 -2.29
N ALA A 244 -38.03 -14.54 -2.79
CA ALA A 244 -38.34 -13.72 -3.96
C ALA A 244 -38.03 -12.22 -3.75
N ASP A 245 -38.20 -11.73 -2.52
CA ASP A 245 -37.81 -10.38 -2.10
C ASP A 245 -36.29 -10.14 -2.23
N LEU A 246 -35.45 -11.10 -1.82
CA LEU A 246 -34.00 -11.00 -1.99
C LEU A 246 -33.60 -11.00 -3.47
N LEU A 247 -34.26 -11.81 -4.31
CA LEU A 247 -34.05 -11.81 -5.76
C LEU A 247 -34.37 -10.44 -6.38
N MET A 248 -35.48 -9.81 -5.99
CA MET A 248 -35.86 -8.48 -6.50
C MET A 248 -34.95 -7.35 -6.00
N ARG A 249 -34.56 -7.38 -4.72
CA ARG A 249 -33.60 -6.39 -4.18
C ARG A 249 -32.23 -6.49 -4.85
N THR A 250 -31.76 -7.71 -5.10
CA THR A 250 -30.45 -7.93 -5.76
C THR A 250 -30.49 -7.64 -7.25
N SER A 251 -31.58 -7.91 -7.96
CA SER A 251 -31.70 -7.56 -9.39
C SER A 251 -31.64 -6.04 -9.63
N MET A 252 -32.32 -5.23 -8.80
CA MET A 252 -32.25 -3.77 -8.87
C MET A 252 -30.83 -3.23 -8.62
N LYS A 253 -30.13 -3.78 -7.61
CA LYS A 253 -28.71 -3.46 -7.34
C LYS A 253 -27.81 -3.85 -8.51
N ALA A 254 -28.03 -5.03 -9.08
CA ALA A 254 -27.30 -5.53 -10.24
C ALA A 254 -27.51 -4.64 -11.48
N ALA A 255 -28.72 -4.15 -11.74
CA ALA A 255 -29.00 -3.21 -12.83
C ALA A 255 -28.33 -1.83 -12.64
N LYS A 256 -28.18 -1.34 -11.39
CA LYS A 256 -27.36 -0.15 -11.10
C LYS A 256 -25.87 -0.42 -11.37
N ARG A 257 -25.36 -1.59 -10.99
CA ARG A 257 -23.97 -2.00 -11.25
C ARG A 257 -23.68 -2.17 -12.74
N ALA A 258 -24.55 -2.83 -13.49
CA ALA A 258 -24.37 -3.09 -14.93
C ALA A 258 -24.16 -1.77 -15.70
N ARG A 259 -25.01 -0.76 -15.47
CA ARG A 259 -24.87 0.59 -16.06
C ARG A 259 -23.49 1.21 -15.80
N LEU A 260 -23.06 1.25 -14.54
CA LEU A 260 -21.75 1.80 -14.14
C LEU A 260 -20.55 1.05 -14.78
N VAL A 261 -20.70 -0.24 -15.09
CA VAL A 261 -19.64 -1.01 -15.77
C VAL A 261 -19.67 -0.77 -17.28
N VAL A 262 -20.85 -0.71 -17.92
CA VAL A 262 -20.98 -0.38 -19.35
C VAL A 262 -20.43 1.02 -19.65
N GLU A 263 -20.72 2.01 -18.80
CA GLU A 263 -20.14 3.36 -18.93
C GLU A 263 -18.61 3.34 -18.87
N LYS A 264 -18.03 2.57 -17.94
CA LYS A 264 -16.56 2.39 -17.85
C LYS A 264 -15.96 1.67 -19.05
N ILE A 265 -16.66 0.68 -19.63
CA ILE A 265 -16.21 -0.01 -20.85
C ILE A 265 -16.19 0.98 -22.02
N LYS A 266 -17.26 1.77 -22.21
CA LYS A 266 -17.34 2.77 -23.29
C LYS A 266 -16.23 3.82 -23.16
N ALA A 267 -16.05 4.39 -21.96
CA ALA A 267 -14.99 5.37 -21.70
C ALA A 267 -13.58 4.80 -21.89
N ALA A 268 -13.35 3.52 -21.56
CA ALA A 268 -12.06 2.86 -21.78
C ALA A 268 -11.76 2.68 -23.28
N ILE A 269 -12.76 2.30 -24.09
CA ILE A 269 -12.61 2.12 -25.54
C ILE A 269 -12.41 3.46 -26.25
N GLU A 270 -13.13 4.50 -25.84
CA GLU A 270 -12.96 5.86 -26.39
C GLU A 270 -11.55 6.40 -26.09
N LYS A 271 -11.04 6.18 -24.87
CA LYS A 271 -9.67 6.52 -24.52
C LYS A 271 -8.63 5.74 -25.33
N ASP A 272 -8.77 4.42 -25.50
CA ASP A 272 -7.85 3.61 -26.30
C ASP A 272 -7.84 4.03 -27.77
N GLY A 273 -8.99 4.43 -28.31
CA GLY A 273 -9.09 5.06 -29.63
C GLY A 273 -8.25 6.34 -29.71
N ALA A 274 -8.46 7.28 -28.80
CA ALA A 274 -7.71 8.53 -28.76
C ALA A 274 -6.21 8.32 -28.51
N ASP A 275 -5.81 7.38 -27.65
CA ASP A 275 -4.40 7.08 -27.39
C ASP A 275 -3.71 6.52 -28.66
N ARG A 276 -4.40 5.66 -29.43
CA ARG A 276 -3.91 5.16 -30.74
C ARG A 276 -3.85 6.23 -31.81
N ASP A 277 -4.88 7.08 -31.92
CA ASP A 277 -4.94 8.16 -32.91
C ASP A 277 -3.83 9.21 -32.68
N ASN A 278 -3.43 9.41 -31.41
CA ASN A 278 -2.29 10.25 -31.03
C ASN A 278 -0.91 9.58 -31.24
N GLY A 279 -0.86 8.34 -31.73
CA GLY A 279 0.38 7.59 -31.93
C GLY A 279 1.13 7.26 -30.65
N LEU A 280 0.45 7.27 -29.49
CA LEU A 280 1.03 6.71 -28.27
C LEU A 280 1.22 5.21 -28.47
N PRO A 281 2.35 4.64 -28.03
CA PRO A 281 2.49 3.19 -28.06
C PRO A 281 1.44 2.57 -27.12
N VAL A 282 0.91 1.42 -27.53
CA VAL A 282 -0.18 0.71 -26.84
C VAL A 282 0.12 -0.78 -26.78
N GLY A 283 -0.03 -1.36 -25.60
CA GLY A 283 0.05 -2.80 -25.41
C GLY A 283 0.48 -3.24 -24.01
N PHE A 284 0.60 -4.56 -23.86
CA PHE A 284 0.94 -5.21 -22.60
C PHE A 284 2.31 -4.82 -22.03
N THR A 285 3.28 -4.48 -22.89
CA THR A 285 4.61 -4.01 -22.50
C THR A 285 4.53 -2.74 -21.66
N GLU A 286 3.74 -1.75 -22.09
CA GLU A 286 3.53 -0.52 -21.30
C GLU A 286 2.61 -0.71 -20.12
N GLY A 287 1.60 -1.59 -20.22
CA GLY A 287 0.83 -2.01 -19.04
C GLY A 287 1.74 -2.63 -17.96
N ILE A 288 2.84 -3.26 -18.34
CA ILE A 288 3.87 -3.79 -17.43
C ILE A 288 4.77 -2.66 -16.91
N GLU A 289 5.27 -1.76 -17.78
CA GLU A 289 6.13 -0.63 -17.38
C GLU A 289 5.43 0.38 -16.46
N ARG A 290 4.14 0.67 -16.72
CA ARG A 290 3.27 1.52 -15.89
C ARG A 290 2.80 0.80 -14.61
N ASN A 291 3.30 -0.40 -14.31
CA ASN A 291 2.89 -1.26 -13.18
C ASN A 291 1.38 -1.56 -13.12
N GLU A 292 0.69 -1.55 -14.26
CA GLU A 292 -0.75 -1.81 -14.32
C GLU A 292 -1.10 -3.29 -14.38
N SER A 293 -0.28 -4.06 -15.09
CA SER A 293 -0.50 -5.49 -15.38
C SER A 293 0.42 -6.44 -14.59
N THR A 294 1.38 -5.93 -13.81
CA THR A 294 2.38 -6.78 -13.12
C THR A 294 1.80 -7.56 -11.94
N VAL A 295 2.45 -8.66 -11.55
CA VAL A 295 2.09 -9.46 -10.35
C VAL A 295 2.28 -8.66 -9.06
N HIS A 296 3.02 -7.55 -9.09
CA HIS A 296 3.18 -6.65 -7.94
C HIS A 296 2.00 -5.70 -7.71
N ALA A 297 1.11 -5.53 -8.70
CA ALA A 297 -0.16 -4.83 -8.52
C ALA A 297 -1.20 -5.76 -7.83
N GLN A 298 -0.86 -6.25 -6.64
CA GLN A 298 -1.81 -6.87 -5.72
C GLN A 298 -2.32 -5.79 -4.77
N ASP A 299 -3.62 -5.47 -4.86
CA ASP A 299 -4.33 -4.66 -3.86
C ASP A 299 -4.54 -5.50 -2.58
N ARG A 300 -3.43 -5.96 -1.93
CA ARG A 300 -3.48 -6.67 -0.66
C ARG A 300 -3.99 -5.73 0.43
N MET A 301 -5.29 -5.77 0.69
CA MET A 301 -5.88 -4.96 1.74
C MET A 301 -5.37 -5.36 3.13
N GLN A 302 -5.12 -4.33 3.94
CA GLN A 302 -4.80 -4.48 5.34
C GLN A 302 -6.07 -4.87 6.11
N VAL A 303 -6.07 -6.06 6.71
CA VAL A 303 -7.18 -6.51 7.58
C VAL A 303 -7.31 -5.55 8.77
N ARG A 304 -8.29 -4.65 8.73
CA ARG A 304 -8.65 -3.81 9.89
C ARG A 304 -9.36 -4.67 10.94
N LEU A 305 -8.59 -5.17 11.90
CA LEU A 305 -9.08 -5.88 13.08
C LEU A 305 -9.97 -4.97 13.95
N LYS A 306 -11.28 -4.98 13.71
CA LYS A 306 -12.28 -4.14 14.43
C LYS A 306 -12.37 -4.38 15.96
N ARG A 307 -11.63 -5.35 16.53
CA ARG A 307 -11.64 -5.71 17.96
C ARG A 307 -10.26 -5.97 18.59
N PHE A 308 -9.22 -5.24 18.20
CA PHE A 308 -7.97 -5.19 18.99
C PHE A 308 -7.71 -3.77 19.52
N LYS A 309 -8.43 -3.40 20.59
CA LYS A 309 -8.09 -2.20 21.38
C LYS A 309 -6.90 -2.51 22.28
N LEU A 310 -5.70 -2.17 21.81
CA LEU A 310 -4.57 -1.93 22.71
C LEU A 310 -4.96 -0.77 23.63
N LYS A 311 -5.05 -1.03 24.94
CA LYS A 311 -5.27 0.04 25.93
C LYS A 311 -3.99 0.88 26.00
N ILE A 312 -4.02 2.02 25.32
CA ILE A 312 -3.17 3.17 25.64
C ILE A 312 -4.10 4.10 26.43
N GLU A 313 -3.78 4.34 27.69
CA GLU A 313 -4.58 5.20 28.55
C GLU A 313 -4.32 6.67 28.23
N GLY A 314 -5.37 7.49 28.21
CA GLY A 314 -5.28 8.94 28.02
C GLY A 314 -6.04 9.50 26.81
N GLN A 315 -7.38 9.45 26.86
CA GLN A 315 -8.23 10.47 26.24
C GLN A 315 -9.65 10.40 26.78
N ASP A 316 -10.06 11.44 27.49
CA ASP A 316 -11.45 11.66 27.90
C ASP A 316 -12.32 12.13 26.71
N ARG A 317 -13.63 11.99 26.89
CA ARG A 317 -14.64 12.32 25.88
C ARG A 317 -14.65 13.81 25.51
N ALA A 318 -14.62 14.06 24.21
CA ALA A 318 -15.51 15.03 23.58
C ALA A 318 -16.25 14.33 22.44
N GLN A 319 -17.57 14.15 22.59
CA GLN A 319 -18.47 13.92 21.46
C GLN A 319 -19.09 15.27 21.12
N SER A 320 -18.96 15.69 19.88
CA SER A 320 -19.89 16.62 19.22
C SER A 320 -20.30 15.94 17.93
N ASP A 321 -21.59 15.67 17.81
CA ASP A 321 -22.18 15.12 16.60
C ASP A 321 -22.31 16.25 15.56
N GLU A 322 -21.57 16.17 14.46
CA GLU A 322 -21.84 16.94 13.25
C GLU A 322 -21.89 15.97 12.06
N GLU A 323 -23.11 15.61 11.70
CA GLU A 323 -23.43 15.06 10.38
C GLU A 323 -23.40 16.25 9.40
N GLU A 324 -22.47 16.26 8.43
CA GLU A 324 -22.56 17.17 7.29
C GLU A 324 -22.78 16.40 5.99
N GLU A 325 -23.86 16.79 5.32
CA GLU A 325 -24.25 16.36 3.99
C GLU A 325 -23.25 16.90 2.95
N TYR A 326 -22.82 16.07 2.00
CA TYR A 326 -22.27 16.59 0.75
C TYR A 326 -23.40 16.79 -0.26
N ILE A 327 -23.93 18.02 -0.28
CA ILE A 327 -24.84 18.51 -1.30
C ILE A 327 -24.06 18.77 -2.60
N ASP A 328 -24.62 18.31 -3.72
CA ASP A 328 -24.16 18.69 -5.06
C ASP A 328 -24.42 20.18 -5.31
N GLU A 329 -23.38 21.00 -5.48
CA GLU A 329 -23.49 22.29 -6.18
C GLU A 329 -22.82 22.25 -7.55
N VAL A 330 -23.61 21.84 -8.55
CA VAL A 330 -23.49 22.36 -9.92
C VAL A 330 -24.82 23.00 -10.30
N THR A 331 -25.01 24.26 -9.89
CA THR A 331 -26.27 24.98 -10.13
C THR A 331 -26.08 26.24 -10.97
N LEU A 332 -26.24 26.05 -12.28
CA LEU A 332 -26.93 26.96 -13.20
C LEU A 332 -26.69 28.47 -13.07
N GLY A 333 -25.67 28.97 -13.77
CA GLY A 333 -25.61 30.37 -14.20
C GLY A 333 -26.47 30.66 -15.43
N ALA A 334 -27.81 30.72 -15.30
CA ALA A 334 -28.69 31.24 -16.36
C ALA A 334 -30.06 31.72 -15.87
N LYS A 335 -30.29 33.04 -15.89
CA LYS A 335 -31.61 33.64 -16.20
C LYS A 335 -31.51 35.14 -16.48
N LYS A 336 -31.94 35.55 -17.68
CA LYS A 336 -32.73 36.76 -17.93
C LYS A 336 -33.67 36.51 -19.10
N GLU A 337 -34.81 37.20 -19.08
CA GLU A 337 -36.01 36.85 -19.83
C GLU A 337 -36.00 37.32 -21.29
N ALA A 338 -36.79 36.68 -22.17
CA ALA A 338 -38.09 37.25 -22.60
C ALA A 338 -38.74 36.50 -23.79
N THR A 339 -40.07 36.38 -23.74
CA THR A 339 -41.06 36.28 -24.86
C THR A 339 -40.94 35.17 -25.92
N GLY A 340 -42.05 34.44 -26.15
CA GLY A 340 -42.23 33.65 -27.39
C GLY A 340 -43.19 32.47 -27.30
N GLU A 341 -44.47 32.74 -27.53
CA GLU A 341 -45.62 31.86 -27.88
C GLU A 341 -45.36 30.39 -28.31
N GLY A 342 -46.24 29.46 -27.90
CA GLY A 342 -46.27 28.09 -28.46
C GLY A 342 -47.16 27.09 -27.69
N SER A 343 -48.44 27.02 -28.03
CA SER A 343 -49.42 26.10 -27.42
C SER A 343 -49.37 24.66 -27.96
N THR A 344 -49.57 23.66 -27.09
CA THR A 344 -50.56 22.58 -27.30
C THR A 344 -50.86 21.79 -26.01
N GLN A 345 -52.01 21.11 -26.00
CA GLN A 345 -52.64 20.50 -24.82
C GLN A 345 -52.38 19.00 -24.72
N ASN A 346 -52.28 18.46 -23.50
CA ASN A 346 -53.17 17.44 -22.91
C ASN A 346 -52.61 17.01 -21.54
N GLN A 347 -53.39 17.11 -20.46
CA GLN A 347 -54.19 16.02 -19.86
C GLN A 347 -53.37 14.77 -19.51
N SER A 348 -53.46 14.17 -18.31
CA SER A 348 -54.03 14.57 -17.01
C SER A 348 -53.77 13.39 -16.05
N GLU A 349 -53.36 13.62 -14.80
CA GLU A 349 -53.72 12.81 -13.63
C GLU A 349 -53.04 13.37 -12.35
N GLU A 350 -53.82 13.52 -11.28
CA GLU A 350 -53.32 13.86 -9.94
C GLU A 350 -52.90 12.57 -9.22
N PRO A 351 -51.81 12.56 -8.42
CA PRO A 351 -51.49 11.41 -7.60
C PRO A 351 -52.41 11.32 -6.38
N MET A 352 -53.06 10.18 -6.17
CA MET A 352 -53.83 9.93 -4.96
C MET A 352 -52.92 9.82 -3.73
N ALA A 353 -53.30 10.51 -2.65
CA ALA A 353 -52.76 10.26 -1.32
C ALA A 353 -53.34 8.96 -0.76
N VAL A 354 -52.51 8.18 -0.04
CA VAL A 354 -52.94 7.13 0.88
C VAL A 354 -52.07 7.23 2.14
N ASP A 355 -52.72 7.15 3.30
CA ASP A 355 -52.14 7.33 4.63
C ASP A 355 -51.06 6.29 5.02
N ASP A 356 -50.15 6.73 5.89
CA ASP A 356 -49.42 5.86 6.81
C ASP A 356 -50.36 5.29 7.88
N SER A 357 -50.48 3.96 7.97
CA SER A 357 -50.74 3.30 9.26
C SER A 357 -50.33 1.82 9.25
N ASP A 358 -49.28 1.52 10.02
CA ASP A 358 -48.90 0.26 10.66
C ASP A 358 -49.55 -1.07 10.22
N ASP A 359 -48.70 -2.04 9.91
CA ASP A 359 -48.95 -3.43 10.33
C ASP A 359 -47.69 -4.00 11.02
N VAL A 360 -47.86 -4.35 12.29
CA VAL A 360 -46.80 -4.86 13.18
C VAL A 360 -46.69 -6.38 12.99
N LEU A 361 -45.47 -6.89 12.80
CA LEU A 361 -45.19 -8.33 12.85
C LEU A 361 -44.26 -8.71 14.00
N GLU A 362 -44.64 -9.80 14.66
CA GLU A 362 -44.15 -10.24 15.96
C GLU A 362 -42.72 -10.77 15.91
N ILE A 363 -41.87 -10.35 16.86
CA ILE A 363 -40.52 -10.90 17.03
C ILE A 363 -40.61 -12.14 17.93
N GLY A 364 -40.32 -13.30 17.35
CA GLY A 364 -40.34 -14.59 18.06
C GLY A 364 -39.35 -14.67 19.23
N GLU A 365 -39.74 -15.42 20.25
CA GLU A 365 -38.99 -15.61 21.49
C GLU A 365 -37.65 -16.33 21.24
N ASN A 366 -36.54 -15.57 21.27
CA ASN A 366 -35.19 -15.94 21.75
C ASN A 366 -34.11 -14.95 21.27
N ALA A 367 -34.25 -13.66 21.61
CA ALA A 367 -33.20 -12.66 21.43
C ALA A 367 -32.95 -11.92 22.76
N ALA A 368 -31.81 -12.19 23.40
CA ALA A 368 -31.44 -11.55 24.67
C ALA A 368 -30.99 -10.11 24.44
N VAL A 369 -31.75 -9.15 24.99
CA VAL A 369 -31.40 -7.72 24.98
C VAL A 369 -30.42 -7.43 26.13
N LEU A 370 -29.28 -6.82 25.80
CA LEU A 370 -28.21 -6.55 26.75
C LEU A 370 -28.38 -5.16 27.38
N VAL A 371 -28.81 -5.12 28.65
CA VAL A 371 -28.92 -3.89 29.45
C VAL A 371 -27.68 -3.75 30.35
N PRO A 372 -26.95 -2.62 30.33
CA PRO A 372 -25.77 -2.44 31.17
C PRO A 372 -26.15 -2.06 32.61
N THR A 373 -25.60 -2.78 33.60
CA THR A 373 -25.66 -2.41 35.02
C THR A 373 -24.29 -2.02 35.56
N ALA A 374 -24.28 -1.05 36.48
CA ALA A 374 -23.07 -0.47 37.03
C ALA A 374 -22.51 -1.25 38.25
N ASN A 375 -21.23 -0.99 38.53
CA ASN A 375 -20.42 -1.39 39.69
C ASN A 375 -19.81 -2.81 39.74
N ASN A 376 -18.52 -2.82 40.10
CA ASN A 376 -17.64 -3.98 40.19
C ASN A 376 -18.09 -5.04 41.20
N LYS A 377 -18.04 -6.32 40.79
CA LYS A 377 -17.21 -7.36 41.43
C LYS A 377 -17.15 -8.64 40.56
N SER A 378 -15.92 -9.11 40.32
CA SER A 378 -15.50 -10.45 39.86
C SER A 378 -16.55 -11.40 39.26
N ASN A 379 -16.49 -11.64 37.95
CA ASN A 379 -17.20 -12.76 37.31
C ASN A 379 -16.62 -14.11 37.77
N GLN A 380 -17.49 -14.99 38.28
CA GLN A 380 -17.21 -16.41 38.51
C GLN A 380 -18.31 -17.21 37.81
N TRP A 381 -17.95 -18.32 37.16
CA TRP A 381 -18.88 -19.10 36.33
C TRP A 381 -19.67 -20.08 37.20
N LEU A 382 -20.99 -20.13 37.02
CA LEU A 382 -21.89 -21.12 37.62
C LEU A 382 -22.47 -22.02 36.52
N THR A 383 -22.71 -23.28 36.85
CA THR A 383 -23.05 -24.36 35.90
C THR A 383 -24.55 -24.55 35.71
N GLU A 384 -24.93 -25.23 34.62
CA GLU A 384 -26.32 -25.30 34.11
C GLU A 384 -27.36 -25.87 35.11
N GLU A 385 -26.94 -26.66 36.09
CA GLU A 385 -27.84 -27.32 37.06
C GLU A 385 -28.50 -26.31 38.04
N GLU A 386 -27.85 -25.20 38.37
CA GLU A 386 -28.40 -24.19 39.31
C GLU A 386 -29.38 -23.21 38.62
N LEU A 387 -29.34 -23.10 37.29
CA LEU A 387 -30.27 -22.29 36.49
C LEU A 387 -31.67 -22.92 36.36
N VAL A 388 -31.78 -24.24 36.57
CA VAL A 388 -33.06 -24.96 36.50
C VAL A 388 -33.92 -24.70 37.74
N ALA A 389 -33.30 -24.68 38.93
CA ALA A 389 -34.00 -24.49 40.20
C ALA A 389 -34.70 -23.13 40.35
N VAL A 390 -34.21 -22.08 39.66
CA VAL A 390 -34.78 -20.72 39.75
C VAL A 390 -36.00 -20.53 38.83
N LYS A 391 -36.18 -21.37 37.79
CA LYS A 391 -37.29 -21.24 36.84
C LYS A 391 -38.62 -21.80 37.35
N GLU A 392 -38.61 -22.82 38.23
CA GLU A 392 -39.84 -23.49 38.67
C GLU A 392 -40.70 -22.65 39.64
N GLU A 393 -40.15 -21.62 40.30
CA GLU A 393 -40.91 -20.74 41.19
C GLU A 393 -41.65 -19.58 40.48
N SER A 394 -41.30 -19.25 39.23
CA SER A 394 -41.85 -18.05 38.56
C SER A 394 -43.22 -18.25 37.87
N ASP A 395 -43.61 -19.48 37.52
CA ASP A 395 -44.82 -19.77 36.72
C ASP A 395 -46.15 -19.75 37.50
N LYS A 396 -46.17 -19.21 38.73
CA LYS A 396 -47.38 -19.13 39.57
C LYS A 396 -47.73 -17.71 40.00
N LYS A 397 -47.94 -16.81 39.03
CA LYS A 397 -48.86 -15.64 39.12
C LYS A 397 -49.00 -14.89 37.78
N SER A 398 -50.00 -15.25 37.00
CA SER A 398 -50.58 -14.35 36.00
C SER A 398 -52.01 -13.98 36.41
N SER A 399 -52.34 -12.68 36.45
CA SER A 399 -53.62 -12.11 36.00
C SER A 399 -53.81 -10.63 36.39
N LYS A 400 -54.39 -9.89 35.43
CA LYS A 400 -55.17 -8.64 35.56
C LYS A 400 -54.47 -7.30 35.82
N SER A 401 -54.39 -6.57 34.70
CA SER A 401 -54.92 -5.19 34.49
C SER A 401 -54.26 -3.96 35.12
N GLY A 402 -53.88 -3.03 34.25
CA GLY A 402 -54.64 -1.77 34.17
C GLY A 402 -53.97 -0.46 34.60
N VAL A 403 -53.41 0.27 33.61
CA VAL A 403 -53.41 1.74 33.45
C VAL A 403 -53.27 2.63 34.70
N LYS A 404 -52.14 3.37 34.84
CA LYS A 404 -52.11 4.86 34.86
C LYS A 404 -50.72 5.48 35.05
N ARG A 405 -50.48 6.60 34.33
CA ARG A 405 -49.40 7.57 34.59
C ARG A 405 -49.61 8.27 35.95
N LYS A 406 -48.56 8.44 36.78
CA LYS A 406 -47.93 9.76 37.08
C LYS A 406 -47.00 9.77 38.30
N LYS A 407 -45.88 10.49 38.11
CA LYS A 407 -45.20 11.42 39.05
C LYS A 407 -44.84 10.97 40.48
N LYS A 408 -43.52 10.83 40.65
CA LYS A 408 -42.64 11.63 41.54
C LYS A 408 -42.79 11.54 43.07
N ASN A 409 -41.58 11.48 43.64
CA ASN A 409 -41.11 12.11 44.88
C ASN A 409 -41.13 11.31 46.20
N HIS A 410 -39.89 11.04 46.62
CA HIS A 410 -39.27 11.44 47.89
C HIS A 410 -39.31 10.51 49.10
N LEU A 411 -38.14 10.56 49.78
CA LEU A 411 -37.88 10.29 51.20
C LEU A 411 -38.17 8.86 51.68
N SER A 412 -37.43 8.28 52.63
CA SER A 412 -36.07 8.52 53.17
C SER A 412 -35.82 7.44 54.24
N THR A 413 -34.71 7.57 54.99
CA THR A 413 -34.47 6.95 56.31
C THR A 413 -34.35 5.41 56.29
N LYS A 414 -33.13 4.87 56.39
CA LYS A 414 -32.26 4.77 57.59
C LYS A 414 -32.60 3.57 58.47
N LYS A 415 -31.64 2.65 58.60
CA LYS A 415 -30.96 2.21 59.84
C LYS A 415 -29.87 1.21 59.43
N GLU A 416 -28.58 1.48 59.63
CA GLU A 416 -27.81 1.61 60.90
C GLU A 416 -27.50 0.25 61.56
N THR A 417 -26.22 -0.13 61.49
CA THR A 417 -25.33 -0.73 62.53
C THR A 417 -23.95 -0.88 61.86
N ASN A 418 -22.95 -0.01 62.08
CA ASN A 418 -21.97 0.00 63.19
C ASN A 418 -21.28 -1.36 63.40
N THR A 419 -19.96 -1.48 63.59
CA THR A 419 -18.89 -0.53 64.06
C THR A 419 -17.56 -0.91 63.33
N THR A 420 -16.36 -0.30 63.44
CA THR A 420 -15.73 0.59 64.46
C THR A 420 -14.75 1.62 63.83
N GLN A 421 -13.74 2.06 64.60
CA GLN A 421 -12.66 3.06 64.38
C GLN A 421 -11.34 2.39 63.95
N GLU A 422 -10.21 3.04 63.59
CA GLU A 422 -9.57 4.34 63.95
C GLU A 422 -8.98 5.00 62.66
N ILE A 423 -9.12 6.29 62.33
CA ILE A 423 -8.58 7.57 62.89
C ILE A 423 -7.04 7.71 62.86
N LEU A 424 -6.53 8.55 61.94
CA LEU A 424 -5.57 9.63 62.21
C LEU A 424 -5.44 10.62 61.01
N ASP A 425 -5.30 11.89 61.37
CA ASP A 425 -5.07 13.17 60.63
C ASP A 425 -3.96 13.15 59.53
N ASP A 426 -3.76 14.14 58.64
CA ASP A 426 -4.47 15.33 58.09
C ASP A 426 -3.56 15.92 56.97
N SER A 427 -3.95 17.01 56.29
CA SER A 427 -3.16 17.91 55.43
C SER A 427 -2.83 17.50 53.97
N SER A 428 -3.64 18.07 53.06
CA SER A 428 -3.28 18.98 51.95
C SER A 428 -2.15 18.67 50.91
N GLU A 429 -2.45 19.14 49.69
CA GLU A 429 -1.57 19.43 48.54
C GLU A 429 -1.39 18.33 47.48
N GLU A 430 -2.03 18.57 46.31
CA GLU A 430 -1.86 17.80 45.08
C GLU A 430 -0.63 18.31 44.31
N GLU A 431 0.48 17.57 44.33
CA GLU A 431 1.56 17.73 43.33
C GLU A 431 1.81 16.41 42.59
N THR A 432 1.54 16.41 41.28
CA THR A 432 1.66 15.23 40.43
C THR A 432 3.11 14.98 40.00
N VAL A 433 3.85 14.19 40.78
CA VAL A 433 5.22 13.79 40.44
C VAL A 433 5.23 12.67 39.39
N THR A 434 5.64 12.97 38.16
CA THR A 434 5.87 11.97 37.12
C THR A 434 7.17 11.20 37.33
N LEU A 435 7.06 9.92 37.66
CA LEU A 435 8.20 8.99 37.75
C LEU A 435 8.51 8.35 36.38
N THR A 436 9.51 8.87 35.66
CA THR A 436 10.18 8.12 34.60
C THR A 436 11.33 7.29 35.17
N SER A 437 11.34 5.98 34.90
CA SER A 437 12.34 5.03 35.38
C SER A 437 13.71 5.24 34.71
N ALA A 438 14.68 5.72 35.48
CA ALA A 438 16.05 5.88 35.01
C ALA A 438 16.84 4.56 35.01
N PHE A 439 17.44 4.20 33.87
CA PHE A 439 18.51 3.20 33.81
C PHE A 439 19.77 3.76 34.48
N LYS A 440 20.33 3.03 35.45
CA LYS A 440 21.29 3.58 36.42
C LYS A 440 22.75 3.27 36.04
N GLY A 441 23.28 4.01 35.06
CA GLY A 441 24.72 4.03 34.74
C GLY A 441 25.46 5.12 35.53
N ARG A 442 26.50 4.76 36.30
CA ARG A 442 27.35 5.73 37.01
C ARG A 442 28.44 6.28 36.09
N CYS A 443 28.44 7.59 35.85
CA CYS A 443 29.67 8.35 35.64
C CYS A 443 29.54 9.74 36.28
N SER A 444 30.63 10.20 36.92
CA SER A 444 30.68 11.40 37.75
C SER A 444 31.38 12.56 37.05
N ASN A 445 30.93 13.79 37.35
CA ASN A 445 31.59 15.07 37.07
C ASN A 445 31.72 15.51 35.59
N ALA A 446 30.71 16.22 35.08
CA ALA A 446 30.91 17.42 34.25
C ALA A 446 29.67 18.33 34.25
N MET A 447 29.92 19.63 34.39
CA MET A 447 29.05 20.82 34.32
C MET A 447 27.53 20.71 34.02
N SER A 448 26.76 21.50 34.78
CA SER A 448 25.32 21.77 34.60
C SER A 448 24.95 22.27 33.20
N PRO A 449 23.78 21.89 32.66
CA PRO A 449 23.27 22.49 31.43
C PRO A 449 22.89 23.95 31.68
N ASN A 450 23.52 24.87 30.95
CA ASN A 450 23.04 26.25 30.90
C ASN A 450 21.63 26.25 30.31
N ALA A 451 20.67 26.85 31.04
CA ALA A 451 19.35 27.11 30.50
C ALA A 451 19.48 27.99 29.25
N VAL A 452 19.08 27.47 28.09
CA VAL A 452 19.03 28.25 26.86
C VAL A 452 17.89 29.25 27.00
N THR A 453 18.25 30.50 27.32
CA THR A 453 17.30 31.61 27.34
C THR A 453 16.70 31.77 25.96
N LEU A 454 15.42 31.42 25.80
CA LEU A 454 14.69 31.54 24.54
C LEU A 454 14.81 32.98 24.01
N THR A 455 15.28 33.09 22.77
CA THR A 455 15.46 34.37 22.08
C THR A 455 14.10 34.92 21.65
N GLU A 456 13.97 36.23 21.40
CA GLU A 456 12.71 36.80 20.88
C GLU A 456 12.27 36.15 19.56
N THR A 457 13.21 35.60 18.78
CA THR A 457 12.95 34.83 17.57
C THR A 457 12.23 33.50 17.81
N ASP A 458 12.37 32.88 18.97
CA ASP A 458 11.73 31.59 19.28
C ASP A 458 10.22 31.71 19.56
N LYS A 459 9.74 32.93 19.83
CA LYS A 459 8.30 33.21 20.01
C LYS A 459 7.57 33.52 18.70
N LYS A 460 8.28 33.78 17.60
CA LYS A 460 7.66 34.22 16.34
C LYS A 460 6.92 33.07 15.66
N LEU A 461 5.68 33.36 15.27
CA LEU A 461 4.80 32.51 14.50
C LEU A 461 5.11 32.67 13.01
N THR A 462 5.69 31.63 12.40
CA THR A 462 5.99 31.61 10.96
C THR A 462 4.98 30.75 10.23
N GLN A 463 4.36 31.29 9.19
CA GLN A 463 3.47 30.57 8.27
C GLN A 463 4.18 30.41 6.92
N PHE A 464 4.40 29.16 6.51
CA PHE A 464 4.73 28.82 5.14
C PHE A 464 3.42 28.58 4.40
N ARG A 465 3.15 29.40 3.39
CA ARG A 465 1.90 29.38 2.63
C ARG A 465 2.12 28.95 1.19
N ASN A 466 1.06 28.48 0.52
CA ASN A 466 1.13 28.07 -0.89
C ASN A 466 2.21 27.00 -1.10
N CYS A 467 2.27 26.03 -0.18
CA CYS A 467 3.14 24.87 -0.24
C CYS A 467 2.32 23.59 -0.51
N ARG A 468 3.03 22.52 -0.87
CA ARG A 468 2.51 21.16 -0.86
C ARG A 468 3.18 20.37 0.26
N VAL A 469 2.39 19.65 1.05
CA VAL A 469 2.86 18.84 2.19
C VAL A 469 2.39 17.40 2.05
N LEU A 470 3.14 16.47 2.64
CA LEU A 470 2.77 15.06 2.64
C LEU A 470 1.79 14.75 3.79
N ARG A 471 0.51 14.53 3.48
CA ARG A 471 -0.50 14.03 4.42
C ARG A 471 -1.04 12.71 3.90
N ASN A 472 -1.15 11.68 4.75
CA ASN A 472 -1.75 10.37 4.38
C ASN A 472 -1.19 9.77 3.07
N HIS A 473 0.12 9.92 2.82
CA HIS A 473 0.83 9.50 1.60
C HIS A 473 0.44 10.24 0.30
N GLN A 474 -0.22 11.39 0.39
CA GLN A 474 -0.57 12.27 -0.72
C GLN A 474 0.03 13.67 -0.53
N LEU A 475 0.37 14.34 -1.63
CA LEU A 475 0.77 15.75 -1.61
C LEU A 475 -0.47 16.63 -1.71
N VAL A 476 -0.84 17.28 -0.62
CA VAL A 476 -1.97 18.21 -0.54
C VAL A 476 -1.45 19.65 -0.51
N GLN A 477 -2.24 20.60 -1.03
CA GLN A 477 -2.01 22.02 -0.76
C GLN A 477 -2.53 22.33 0.64
N ASP A 478 -1.64 22.81 1.51
CA ASP A 478 -1.87 23.09 2.92
C ASP A 478 -0.72 24.00 3.40
N ASP A 479 -0.94 24.74 4.48
CA ASP A 479 0.02 25.69 5.03
C ASP A 479 0.76 25.07 6.24
N VAL A 480 2.05 25.34 6.38
CA VAL A 480 2.84 24.87 7.53
C VAL A 480 3.08 26.00 8.51
N TRP A 481 2.63 25.82 9.75
CA TRP A 481 2.82 26.79 10.82
C TRP A 481 3.91 26.31 11.77
N VAL A 482 4.84 27.19 12.12
CA VAL A 482 6.01 26.90 12.95
C VAL A 482 6.17 27.97 14.04
N ARG A 483 6.35 27.53 15.29
CA ARG A 483 6.69 28.40 16.44
C ARG A 483 7.69 27.67 17.33
N GLY A 484 8.73 28.36 17.80
CA GLY A 484 9.78 27.77 18.66
C GLY A 484 10.45 26.52 18.07
N GLY A 485 10.64 26.48 16.74
CA GLY A 485 11.22 25.34 16.03
C GLY A 485 10.32 24.11 15.92
N LYS A 486 9.06 24.17 16.36
CA LYS A 486 8.08 23.08 16.26
C LYS A 486 7.02 23.41 15.21
N VAL A 487 6.64 22.42 14.40
CA VAL A 487 5.41 22.48 13.61
C VAL A 487 4.24 22.45 14.57
N ILE A 488 3.30 23.37 14.40
CA ILE A 488 2.10 23.51 15.24
C ILE A 488 0.84 23.35 14.40
N ASP A 489 -0.24 23.08 15.11
CA ASP A 489 -1.58 22.93 14.54
C ASP A 489 -2.15 24.31 14.13
N PRO A 490 -2.48 24.55 12.85
CA PRO A 490 -3.08 25.81 12.41
C PRO A 490 -4.42 26.12 13.09
N GLU A 491 -5.20 25.10 13.45
CA GLU A 491 -6.55 25.27 14.01
C GLU A 491 -6.49 26.02 15.34
N LYS A 492 -5.59 25.59 16.23
CA LYS A 492 -5.39 26.19 17.56
C LYS A 492 -4.88 27.63 17.49
N VAL A 493 -4.01 27.92 16.53
CA VAL A 493 -3.50 29.28 16.30
C VAL A 493 -4.63 30.23 15.88
N PHE A 494 -5.55 29.74 15.04
CA PHE A 494 -6.62 30.55 14.48
C PHE A 494 -7.83 30.69 15.41
N PHE A 495 -8.32 29.59 16.00
CA PHE A 495 -9.53 29.57 16.81
C PHE A 495 -9.29 29.92 18.28
N ASP A 496 -8.29 29.31 18.93
CA ASP A 496 -8.01 29.51 20.37
C ASP A 496 -7.24 30.82 20.60
N GLU A 497 -6.11 31.00 19.89
CA GLU A 497 -5.20 32.12 20.10
C GLU A 497 -5.58 33.38 19.30
N LYS A 498 -6.28 33.21 18.17
CA LYS A 498 -6.69 34.29 17.23
C LYS A 498 -5.52 35.15 16.74
N LEU A 499 -4.35 34.52 16.56
CA LEU A 499 -3.13 35.18 16.12
C LEU A 499 -2.94 35.05 14.60
N GLN A 500 -2.39 36.10 13.99
CA GLN A 500 -1.87 36.06 12.62
C GLN A 500 -0.36 35.79 12.64
N ALA A 501 0.19 35.26 11.55
CA ALA A 501 1.62 34.98 11.45
C ALA A 501 2.46 36.27 11.55
N ASP A 502 3.49 36.26 12.40
CA ASP A 502 4.51 37.31 12.46
C ASP A 502 5.36 37.36 11.18
N VAL A 503 5.51 36.20 10.53
CA VAL A 503 6.29 36.03 9.30
C VAL A 503 5.51 35.11 8.35
N GLN A 504 5.23 35.59 7.14
CA GLN A 504 4.71 34.76 6.05
C GLN A 504 5.79 34.51 5.01
N VAL A 505 5.95 33.24 4.63
CA VAL A 505 6.85 32.78 3.55
C VAL A 505 6.00 32.15 2.47
N ASP A 506 6.02 32.73 1.27
CA ASP A 506 5.34 32.14 0.10
C ASP A 506 6.22 31.07 -0.52
N CYS A 507 5.73 29.84 -0.57
CA CYS A 507 6.46 28.70 -1.10
C CYS A 507 6.26 28.47 -2.61
N GLY A 508 5.43 29.27 -3.30
CA GLY A 508 5.31 29.20 -4.76
C GLY A 508 4.91 27.83 -5.34
N GLY A 509 4.17 27.02 -4.58
CA GLY A 509 3.80 25.65 -4.94
C GLY A 509 4.88 24.59 -4.69
N CYS A 510 6.02 24.94 -4.08
CA CYS A 510 7.06 23.98 -3.69
C CYS A 510 6.57 22.96 -2.66
N ILE A 511 7.24 21.81 -2.60
CA ILE A 511 6.99 20.78 -1.60
C ILE A 511 7.79 21.10 -0.33
N ILE A 512 7.13 21.09 0.83
CA ILE A 512 7.81 21.08 2.13
C ILE A 512 7.90 19.63 2.59
N ALA A 513 9.12 19.20 2.90
CA ALA A 513 9.44 17.88 3.40
C ALA A 513 10.40 17.98 4.61
N PRO A 514 10.45 16.97 5.49
CA PRO A 514 11.55 16.84 6.45
C PRO A 514 12.90 16.83 5.72
N GLY A 515 13.89 17.52 6.28
CA GLY A 515 15.24 17.52 5.73
C GLY A 515 15.88 16.13 5.76
N PHE A 516 16.69 15.82 4.75
CA PHE A 516 17.28 14.50 4.59
C PHE A 516 18.43 14.26 5.58
N ILE A 517 18.64 12.99 5.89
CA ILE A 517 19.73 12.52 6.76
C ILE A 517 20.63 11.60 5.93
N ASP A 518 21.92 11.88 5.86
CA ASP A 518 22.90 11.02 5.20
C ASP A 518 23.83 10.35 6.22
N LEU A 519 23.76 9.02 6.32
CA LEU A 519 24.53 8.25 7.32
C LEU A 519 25.92 7.80 6.82
N GLN A 520 26.24 8.01 5.55
CA GLN A 520 27.53 7.60 5.00
C GLN A 520 27.99 8.52 3.87
N ILE A 521 28.92 9.42 4.19
CA ILE A 521 29.55 10.36 3.27
C ILE A 521 31.03 10.55 3.66
N ASN A 522 31.92 10.17 2.75
CA ASN A 522 33.38 10.16 2.98
C ASN A 522 34.01 11.55 2.73
N GLY A 523 33.32 12.41 1.99
CA GLY A 523 33.74 13.78 1.73
C GLY A 523 32.83 14.53 0.78
N GLY A 524 33.21 15.76 0.43
CA GLY A 524 32.55 16.53 -0.62
C GLY A 524 33.27 17.85 -0.91
N TYR A 525 32.96 18.46 -2.06
CA TYR A 525 33.46 19.78 -2.48
C TYR A 525 35.01 19.88 -2.44
N GLY A 526 35.71 18.79 -2.75
CA GLY A 526 37.17 18.68 -2.68
C GLY A 526 37.75 18.53 -1.27
N VAL A 527 36.96 18.07 -0.30
CA VAL A 527 37.40 17.74 1.08
C VAL A 527 37.20 16.25 1.33
N ASP A 528 38.23 15.56 1.80
CA ASP A 528 38.23 14.17 2.22
C ASP A 528 38.46 14.06 3.73
N PHE A 529 37.52 13.45 4.47
CA PHE A 529 37.56 13.43 5.93
C PHE A 529 38.65 12.51 6.52
N SER A 530 39.15 11.55 5.74
CA SER A 530 40.22 10.64 6.14
C SER A 530 41.62 11.15 5.75
N PHE A 531 41.72 11.94 4.68
CA PHE A 531 43.00 12.46 4.17
C PHE A 531 43.33 13.88 4.67
N ASP A 532 42.37 14.80 4.74
CA ASP A 532 42.60 16.22 5.04
C ASP A 532 42.73 16.52 6.55
N VAL A 533 43.41 15.65 7.29
CA VAL A 533 43.50 15.58 8.76
C VAL A 533 43.78 16.92 9.45
N GLN A 534 44.64 17.77 8.87
CA GLN A 534 45.03 19.05 9.47
C GLN A 534 43.98 20.15 9.28
N THR A 535 43.08 20.01 8.30
CA THR A 535 42.05 21.00 7.94
C THR A 535 40.63 20.46 8.12
N VAL A 536 40.48 19.29 8.75
CA VAL A 536 39.22 18.53 8.80
C VAL A 536 38.05 19.31 9.41
N GLU A 537 38.27 20.14 10.42
CA GLU A 537 37.24 21.01 11.02
C GLU A 537 36.62 21.97 9.99
N ALA A 538 37.47 22.72 9.28
CA ALA A 538 37.04 23.63 8.22
C ALA A 538 36.46 22.85 7.02
N GLY A 539 36.97 21.65 6.77
CA GLY A 539 36.48 20.73 5.75
C GLY A 539 35.05 20.25 6.01
N VAL A 540 34.78 19.71 7.20
CA VAL A 540 33.44 19.28 7.65
C VAL A 540 32.45 20.44 7.59
N LEU A 541 32.82 21.64 8.04
CA LEU A 541 31.97 22.83 7.92
C LEU A 541 31.68 23.22 6.46
N LYS A 542 32.67 23.10 5.55
CA LYS A 542 32.47 23.35 4.11
C LYS A 542 31.47 22.35 3.51
N VAL A 543 31.62 21.06 3.82
CA VAL A 543 30.70 20.00 3.35
C VAL A 543 29.31 20.18 3.94
N ALA A 544 29.21 20.38 5.26
CA ALA A 544 27.95 20.64 5.97
C ALA A 544 27.17 21.81 5.37
N LYS A 545 27.85 22.87 4.92
CA LYS A 545 27.22 24.01 4.25
C LYS A 545 26.76 23.68 2.83
N GLY A 546 27.53 22.93 2.06
CA GLY A 546 27.16 22.52 0.70
C GLY A 546 25.98 21.56 0.67
N LEU A 547 25.95 20.59 1.59
CA LEU A 547 24.88 19.59 1.74
C LEU A 547 23.47 20.18 1.85
N LEU A 548 23.32 21.38 2.43
CA LEU A 548 22.04 22.09 2.52
C LEU A 548 21.40 22.37 1.15
N ALA A 549 22.20 22.59 0.09
CA ALA A 549 21.69 22.82 -1.26
C ALA A 549 21.00 21.57 -1.85
N HIS A 550 21.30 20.39 -1.30
CA HIS A 550 20.75 19.10 -1.69
C HIS A 550 19.69 18.58 -0.68
N GLY A 551 19.20 19.46 0.20
CA GLY A 551 18.16 19.14 1.17
C GLY A 551 18.63 18.32 2.39
N VAL A 552 19.92 18.01 2.49
CA VAL A 552 20.48 17.25 3.63
C VAL A 552 20.70 18.20 4.81
N THR A 553 19.94 17.99 5.89
CA THR A 553 20.00 18.84 7.10
C THR A 553 20.76 18.21 8.26
N SER A 554 21.08 16.91 8.15
CA SER A 554 21.88 16.17 9.14
C SER A 554 22.72 15.11 8.44
N PHE A 555 23.93 14.84 8.92
CA PHE A 555 24.78 13.79 8.36
C PHE A 555 25.78 13.21 9.35
N CYS A 556 26.33 12.05 8.99
CA CYS A 556 27.47 11.42 9.66
C CYS A 556 28.70 11.52 8.74
N PRO A 557 29.73 12.32 9.08
CA PRO A 557 31.03 12.27 8.42
C PRO A 557 31.63 10.86 8.54
N THR A 558 31.94 10.23 7.41
CA THR A 558 32.54 8.90 7.38
C THR A 558 34.05 8.96 7.27
N LEU A 559 34.75 8.22 8.13
CA LEU A 559 36.17 7.94 7.99
C LEU A 559 36.35 6.51 7.50
N VAL A 560 37.00 6.35 6.37
CA VAL A 560 37.41 5.03 5.86
C VAL A 560 38.64 4.50 6.63
N THR A 561 38.83 3.17 6.61
CA THR A 561 40.03 2.45 7.13
C THR A 561 41.31 3.26 6.94
N SER A 562 41.89 3.70 8.05
CA SER A 562 43.06 4.59 8.12
C SER A 562 44.05 4.11 9.19
N PRO A 563 45.28 4.64 9.23
CA PRO A 563 46.19 4.44 10.37
C PRO A 563 45.58 4.94 11.69
N ALA A 564 46.01 4.38 12.82
CA ALA A 564 45.49 4.75 14.14
C ALA A 564 45.70 6.24 14.45
N GLU A 565 46.83 6.78 14.00
CA GLU A 565 47.22 8.19 14.13
C GLU A 565 46.21 9.13 13.45
N THR A 566 45.58 8.70 12.35
CA THR A 566 44.53 9.46 11.67
C THR A 566 43.26 9.52 12.52
N TYR A 567 42.79 8.40 13.07
CA TYR A 567 41.61 8.38 13.94
C TYR A 567 41.83 9.24 15.19
N HIS A 568 42.99 9.11 15.83
CA HIS A 568 43.36 9.88 17.02
C HIS A 568 43.41 11.39 16.74
N ALA A 569 43.83 11.79 15.53
CA ALA A 569 43.88 13.20 15.13
C ALA A 569 42.53 13.77 14.68
N VAL A 570 41.66 12.96 14.05
CA VAL A 570 40.41 13.44 13.44
C VAL A 570 39.19 13.29 14.35
N LEU A 571 38.99 12.14 15.00
CA LEU A 571 37.75 11.88 15.77
C LEU A 571 37.47 12.91 16.87
N PRO A 572 38.47 13.41 17.64
CA PRO A 572 38.24 14.47 18.63
C PRO A 572 37.88 15.83 18.00
N ARG A 573 38.25 16.06 16.74
CA ARG A 573 38.04 17.33 16.00
C ARG A 573 36.71 17.41 15.25
N ILE A 574 35.94 16.32 15.21
CA ILE A 574 34.59 16.30 14.62
C ILE A 574 33.57 16.12 15.75
N PRO A 575 33.33 17.13 16.60
CA PRO A 575 32.31 17.05 17.63
C PRO A 575 30.91 17.00 17.03
N ARG A 576 30.01 16.29 17.72
CA ARG A 576 28.57 16.36 17.44
C ARG A 576 28.09 17.80 17.62
N HIS A 577 27.44 18.40 16.62
CA HIS A 577 26.93 19.77 16.74
C HIS A 577 25.64 19.98 15.96
N GLY A 578 24.78 20.85 16.49
CA GLY A 578 23.55 21.28 15.82
C GLY A 578 23.84 21.98 14.49
N GLY A 579 22.97 21.78 13.50
CA GLY A 579 22.95 22.56 12.27
C GLY A 579 22.43 23.98 12.48
N GLY A 580 22.45 24.78 11.42
CA GLY A 580 21.92 26.15 11.42
C GLY A 580 22.48 26.99 10.27
N LYS A 581 22.68 28.29 10.51
CA LYS A 581 23.20 29.25 9.50
C LYS A 581 24.55 28.89 8.89
N HIS A 582 25.29 27.96 9.52
CA HIS A 582 26.65 27.57 9.14
C HIS A 582 26.73 26.21 8.42
N GLY A 583 25.68 25.38 8.44
CA GLY A 583 25.66 24.07 7.80
C GLY A 583 24.63 23.10 8.39
N ALA A 584 24.59 21.89 7.83
CA ALA A 584 23.87 20.74 8.35
C ALA A 584 24.38 20.29 9.73
N THR A 585 23.54 19.56 10.46
CA THR A 585 23.84 18.95 11.77
C THR A 585 24.85 17.81 11.60
N VAL A 586 25.87 17.76 12.44
CA VAL A 586 26.78 16.60 12.54
C VAL A 586 26.30 15.70 13.67
N LEU A 587 25.80 14.51 13.31
CA LEU A 587 25.24 13.54 14.26
C LEU A 587 26.30 12.77 15.06
N GLY A 588 27.52 12.72 14.51
CA GLY A 588 28.66 11.96 14.99
C GLY A 588 29.37 11.27 13.82
N CYS A 589 30.58 10.77 14.05
CA CYS A 589 31.36 10.09 13.02
C CYS A 589 30.84 8.68 12.75
N HIS A 590 30.87 8.29 11.49
CA HIS A 590 30.82 6.90 11.06
C HIS A 590 32.27 6.45 10.80
N VAL A 591 32.74 5.37 11.43
CA VAL A 591 34.03 4.76 11.10
C VAL A 591 33.83 3.47 10.32
N GLU A 592 34.36 3.43 9.09
CA GLU A 592 34.22 2.33 8.15
C GLU A 592 35.49 1.47 8.11
N GLY A 593 35.53 0.46 8.98
CA GLY A 593 36.74 -0.26 9.34
C GLY A 593 37.62 0.48 10.35
N PRO A 594 38.80 -0.06 10.72
CA PRO A 594 39.60 -1.01 9.95
C PRO A 594 39.30 -2.50 10.18
N PHE A 595 38.30 -2.83 11.00
CA PHE A 595 37.98 -4.21 11.38
C PHE A 595 37.13 -4.94 10.33
N ILE A 596 37.58 -4.91 9.08
CA ILE A 596 36.91 -5.45 7.90
C ILE A 596 37.63 -6.71 7.36
N ASN A 597 37.04 -7.38 6.37
CA ASN A 597 37.66 -8.53 5.71
C ASN A 597 38.54 -8.07 4.53
N ALA A 598 39.81 -8.49 4.52
CA ALA A 598 40.77 -8.11 3.47
C ALA A 598 40.34 -8.52 2.05
N ASN A 599 39.59 -9.62 1.89
CA ASN A 599 39.04 -10.05 0.60
C ASN A 599 37.90 -9.15 0.08
N LYS A 600 37.39 -8.28 0.95
CA LYS A 600 36.30 -7.33 0.69
C LYS A 600 36.70 -5.90 1.01
N LYS A 601 38.00 -5.59 0.97
CA LYS A 601 38.54 -4.27 1.29
C LYS A 601 38.01 -3.11 0.41
N GLY A 602 37.49 -3.35 -0.80
CA GLY A 602 37.08 -2.25 -1.69
C GLY A 602 38.21 -1.23 -1.91
N ALA A 603 37.94 0.05 -1.60
CA ALA A 603 38.91 1.14 -1.65
C ALA A 603 39.80 1.30 -0.39
N HIS A 604 39.59 0.48 0.65
CA HIS A 604 40.33 0.58 1.91
C HIS A 604 41.79 0.09 1.78
N PRO A 605 42.78 0.80 2.40
CA PRO A 605 44.19 0.41 2.37
C PRO A 605 44.41 -0.90 3.16
N PRO A 606 44.89 -1.99 2.52
CA PRO A 606 44.97 -3.31 3.13
C PRO A 606 45.92 -3.37 4.34
N GLU A 607 46.99 -2.58 4.32
CA GLU A 607 47.98 -2.48 5.41
C GLU A 607 47.42 -1.88 6.70
N CYS A 608 46.28 -1.18 6.63
CA CYS A 608 45.61 -0.60 7.81
C CYS A 608 44.54 -1.53 8.39
N ILE A 609 44.16 -2.62 7.72
CA ILE A 609 43.13 -3.56 8.20
C ILE A 609 43.61 -4.27 9.47
N LYS A 610 42.73 -4.42 10.46
CA LYS A 610 43.04 -4.99 11.79
C LYS A 610 42.14 -6.17 12.14
N GLU A 611 42.63 -7.02 13.04
CA GLU A 611 41.87 -8.08 13.71
C GLU A 611 41.48 -7.63 15.14
N PHE A 612 40.61 -8.38 15.80
CA PHE A 612 40.19 -8.13 17.19
C PHE A 612 41.08 -8.90 18.20
N ASP A 613 42.40 -8.80 18.06
CA ASP A 613 43.38 -9.62 18.81
C ASP A 613 43.20 -9.55 20.35
N GLN A 614 42.68 -8.43 20.86
CA GLN A 614 42.32 -8.22 22.27
C GLN A 614 40.87 -7.71 22.44
N GLY A 615 39.97 -8.13 21.54
CA GLY A 615 38.56 -7.72 21.57
C GLY A 615 38.40 -6.20 21.51
N ILE A 616 37.63 -5.64 22.46
CA ILE A 616 37.36 -4.19 22.53
C ILE A 616 38.62 -3.35 22.80
N ALA A 617 39.67 -3.93 23.41
CA ALA A 617 40.87 -3.18 23.75
C ALA A 617 41.59 -2.71 22.49
N THR A 618 41.70 -3.58 21.47
CA THR A 618 42.23 -3.23 20.15
C THR A 618 41.39 -2.16 19.45
N VAL A 619 40.06 -2.17 19.63
CA VAL A 619 39.15 -1.15 19.07
C VAL A 619 39.42 0.22 19.69
N ARG A 620 39.58 0.28 21.02
CA ARG A 620 39.91 1.52 21.76
C ARG A 620 41.33 2.01 21.45
N GLU A 621 42.29 1.12 21.27
CA GLU A 621 43.66 1.46 20.85
C GLU A 621 43.66 2.09 19.44
N VAL A 622 42.97 1.47 18.48
CA VAL A 622 42.94 1.91 17.08
C VAL A 622 42.20 3.24 16.89
N TYR A 623 41.01 3.40 17.47
CA TYR A 623 40.22 4.63 17.31
C TYR A 623 40.62 5.75 18.29
N GLY A 624 41.15 5.42 19.47
CA GLY A 624 41.39 6.39 20.54
C GLY A 624 40.08 6.81 21.24
N SER A 625 39.81 8.12 21.32
CA SER A 625 38.52 8.60 21.82
C SER A 625 37.40 8.29 20.82
N MET A 626 36.34 7.65 21.33
CA MET A 626 35.14 7.30 20.56
C MET A 626 33.93 8.17 20.94
N ASP A 627 34.12 9.24 21.72
CA ASP A 627 33.02 10.08 22.26
C ASP A 627 32.17 10.71 21.13
N ASN A 628 32.81 11.02 20.00
CA ASN A 628 32.18 11.56 18.80
C ASN A 628 31.71 10.50 17.80
N VAL A 629 32.04 9.22 18.00
CA VAL A 629 31.63 8.12 17.11
C VAL A 629 30.16 7.77 17.36
N GLN A 630 29.40 7.55 16.30
CA GLN A 630 27.99 7.12 16.36
C GLN A 630 27.75 5.83 15.58
N ILE A 631 28.51 5.54 14.53
CA ILE A 631 28.38 4.32 13.73
C ILE A 631 29.76 3.67 13.55
N VAL A 632 29.84 2.34 13.70
CA VAL A 632 31.04 1.54 13.40
C VAL A 632 30.66 0.44 12.41
N THR A 633 31.30 0.41 11.24
CA THR A 633 31.22 -0.73 10.32
C THR A 633 32.34 -1.72 10.60
N LEU A 634 31.98 -3.00 10.77
CA LEU A 634 32.92 -4.12 10.94
C LEU A 634 32.43 -5.38 10.21
N ALA A 635 33.33 -6.34 10.01
CA ALA A 635 33.01 -7.64 9.43
C ALA A 635 32.69 -8.67 10.55
N PRO A 636 31.43 -9.18 10.65
CA PRO A 636 30.98 -9.96 11.80
C PRO A 636 31.55 -11.39 11.89
N GLU A 637 32.15 -11.90 10.81
CA GLU A 637 32.76 -13.24 10.78
C GLU A 637 34.16 -13.30 11.43
N LYS A 638 34.74 -12.15 11.80
CA LYS A 638 36.07 -12.07 12.42
C LYS A 638 36.01 -12.61 13.85
N ALA A 639 37.04 -13.34 14.28
CA ALA A 639 37.15 -13.84 15.66
C ALA A 639 37.07 -12.67 16.65
N GLY A 640 36.27 -12.82 17.72
CA GLY A 640 36.02 -11.76 18.71
C GLY A 640 34.96 -10.72 18.34
N ALA A 641 34.44 -10.71 17.10
CA ALA A 641 33.48 -9.69 16.66
C ALA A 641 32.21 -9.62 17.52
N SER A 642 31.65 -10.76 17.96
CA SER A 642 30.39 -10.80 18.73
C SER A 642 30.48 -10.05 20.07
N GLU A 643 31.60 -10.19 20.79
CA GLU A 643 31.87 -9.47 22.05
C GLU A 643 32.02 -7.97 21.81
N VAL A 644 32.77 -7.59 20.77
CA VAL A 644 32.96 -6.20 20.34
C VAL A 644 31.64 -5.55 19.93
N ILE A 645 30.80 -6.24 19.15
CA ILE A 645 29.47 -5.76 18.74
C ILE A 645 28.63 -5.46 19.99
N GLN A 646 28.64 -6.35 20.97
CA GLN A 646 27.87 -6.20 22.20
C GLN A 646 28.38 -5.03 23.05
N GLU A 647 29.69 -4.87 23.22
CA GLU A 647 30.27 -3.73 23.94
C GLU A 647 30.00 -2.39 23.24
N LEU A 648 30.18 -2.29 21.92
CA LEU A 648 29.88 -1.06 21.18
C LEU A 648 28.40 -0.68 21.29
N SER A 649 27.49 -1.66 21.15
CA SER A 649 26.05 -1.47 21.27
C SER A 649 25.65 -1.00 22.68
N ASN A 650 26.24 -1.60 23.72
CA ASN A 650 26.02 -1.20 25.12
C ASN A 650 26.50 0.24 25.42
N ASN A 651 27.49 0.74 24.66
CA ASN A 651 27.97 2.12 24.74
C ASN A 651 27.17 3.10 23.87
N GLY A 652 26.05 2.68 23.24
CA GLY A 652 25.19 3.53 22.42
C GLY A 652 25.71 3.80 21.00
N ILE A 653 26.75 3.06 20.57
CA ILE A 653 27.29 3.13 19.21
C ILE A 653 26.53 2.14 18.33
N THR A 654 26.02 2.61 17.18
CA THR A 654 25.32 1.76 16.23
C THR A 654 26.33 0.90 15.47
N VAL A 655 26.25 -0.42 15.64
CA VAL A 655 27.12 -1.34 14.91
C VAL A 655 26.48 -1.74 13.58
N SER A 656 27.24 -1.52 12.51
CA SER A 656 26.92 -1.89 11.14
C SER A 656 27.77 -3.07 10.68
N VAL A 657 27.18 -3.99 9.91
CA VAL A 657 27.89 -5.11 9.29
C VAL A 657 28.15 -4.82 7.81
N GLY A 658 29.40 -4.99 7.37
CA GLY A 658 29.82 -4.66 6.00
C GLY A 658 31.27 -5.08 5.73
N HIS A 659 31.72 -4.95 4.47
CA HIS A 659 33.07 -5.34 4.03
C HIS A 659 33.47 -6.75 4.47
N SER A 660 32.61 -7.72 4.18
CA SER A 660 32.52 -8.98 4.92
C SER A 660 32.31 -10.21 4.01
N MET A 661 32.91 -11.33 4.43
CA MET A 661 32.70 -12.67 3.86
C MET A 661 31.66 -13.49 4.66
N ALA A 662 30.91 -12.85 5.56
CA ALA A 662 29.95 -13.49 6.44
C ALA A 662 28.83 -14.23 5.70
N ASN A 663 28.55 -15.45 6.17
CA ASN A 663 27.34 -16.18 5.84
C ASN A 663 26.13 -15.60 6.60
N LEU A 664 24.93 -16.10 6.32
CA LEU A 664 23.72 -15.67 7.04
C LEU A 664 23.82 -15.88 8.56
N SER A 665 24.34 -17.03 9.02
CA SER A 665 24.43 -17.36 10.45
C SER A 665 25.34 -16.39 11.21
N ASP A 666 26.48 -15.98 10.63
CA ASP A 666 27.38 -14.99 11.24
C ASP A 666 26.66 -13.63 11.41
N GLY A 667 25.90 -13.22 10.40
CA GLY A 667 25.08 -12.01 10.44
C GLY A 667 23.98 -12.08 11.50
N GLU A 668 23.28 -13.21 11.63
CA GLU A 668 22.25 -13.40 12.65
C GLU A 668 22.85 -13.39 14.07
N VAL A 669 24.05 -13.98 14.24
CA VAL A 669 24.81 -13.90 15.49
C VAL A 669 25.13 -12.42 15.81
N ALA A 670 25.58 -11.64 14.83
CA ALA A 670 25.84 -10.21 15.03
C ALA A 670 24.59 -9.42 15.45
N VAL A 671 23.45 -9.67 14.81
CA VAL A 671 22.17 -9.00 15.17
C VAL A 671 21.71 -9.38 16.58
N ARG A 672 21.89 -10.64 17.00
CA ARG A 672 21.62 -11.07 18.39
C ARG A 672 22.53 -10.39 19.42
N HIS A 673 23.76 -10.04 19.05
CA HIS A 673 24.70 -9.31 19.92
C HIS A 673 24.53 -7.78 19.89
N GLY A 674 23.70 -7.24 19.01
CA GLY A 674 23.35 -5.80 19.00
C GLY A 674 23.55 -5.07 17.67
N ALA A 675 24.07 -5.72 16.62
CA ALA A 675 24.14 -5.09 15.30
C ALA A 675 22.73 -4.73 14.78
N ARG A 676 22.61 -3.54 14.17
CA ARG A 676 21.31 -2.99 13.71
C ARG A 676 21.36 -2.33 12.33
N LEU A 677 22.53 -2.26 11.70
CA LEU A 677 22.72 -1.66 10.38
C LEU A 677 23.51 -2.61 9.45
N ILE A 678 23.30 -2.51 8.15
CA ILE A 678 24.12 -3.10 7.10
C ILE A 678 24.68 -1.96 6.24
N THR A 679 25.99 -1.96 6.01
CA THR A 679 26.69 -0.95 5.20
C THR A 679 26.50 -1.26 3.71
N HIS A 680 26.17 -0.24 2.92
CA HIS A 680 25.99 -0.24 1.45
C HIS A 680 25.62 -1.59 0.80
N LEU A 681 24.47 -2.16 1.19
CA LEU A 681 23.95 -3.47 0.76
C LEU A 681 24.29 -3.83 -0.70
N PHE A 682 24.73 -5.08 -0.90
CA PHE A 682 25.33 -5.66 -2.12
C PHE A 682 26.79 -5.28 -2.41
N ASN A 683 27.30 -4.16 -1.88
CA ASN A 683 28.70 -3.75 -2.08
C ASN A 683 29.62 -4.42 -1.06
N ALA A 684 30.85 -4.73 -1.48
CA ALA A 684 31.88 -5.32 -0.62
C ALA A 684 31.42 -6.49 0.29
N MET A 685 30.49 -7.33 -0.16
CA MET A 685 30.00 -8.49 0.60
C MET A 685 29.89 -9.75 -0.27
N LEU A 686 29.49 -10.88 0.30
CA LEU A 686 29.16 -12.07 -0.49
C LEU A 686 27.97 -11.80 -1.42
N PRO A 687 28.02 -12.26 -2.69
CA PRO A 687 26.85 -12.24 -3.57
C PRO A 687 25.72 -13.10 -2.99
N PHE A 688 24.47 -12.66 -3.15
CA PHE A 688 23.30 -13.44 -2.76
C PHE A 688 23.29 -14.80 -3.47
N HIS A 689 23.22 -15.90 -2.71
CA HIS A 689 23.17 -17.25 -3.24
C HIS A 689 22.04 -18.07 -2.59
N HIS A 690 21.35 -18.89 -3.39
CA HIS A 690 20.12 -19.59 -2.96
C HIS A 690 20.30 -20.59 -1.79
N ARG A 691 21.53 -21.04 -1.51
CA ARG A 691 21.84 -21.91 -0.36
C ARG A 691 22.26 -21.17 0.90
N ASP A 692 22.80 -19.97 0.72
CA ASP A 692 23.31 -19.11 1.77
C ASP A 692 23.24 -17.67 1.23
N PRO A 693 22.24 -16.88 1.65
CA PRO A 693 22.05 -15.53 1.13
C PRO A 693 23.06 -14.53 1.70
N GLY A 694 23.95 -14.94 2.61
CA GLY A 694 24.89 -14.05 3.31
C GLY A 694 24.16 -12.95 4.09
N LEU A 695 24.82 -11.81 4.28
CA LEU A 695 24.25 -10.64 4.95
C LEU A 695 22.96 -10.11 4.29
N VAL A 696 22.74 -10.34 2.99
CA VAL A 696 21.50 -9.95 2.30
C VAL A 696 20.29 -10.73 2.84
N GLY A 697 20.49 -11.94 3.38
CA GLY A 697 19.42 -12.71 4.02
C GLY A 697 18.91 -12.15 5.35
N LEU A 698 19.65 -11.22 5.97
CA LEU A 698 19.21 -10.55 7.20
C LEU A 698 17.94 -9.71 7.00
N LEU A 699 17.62 -9.34 5.75
CA LEU A 699 16.39 -8.62 5.41
C LEU A 699 15.12 -9.48 5.60
N THR A 700 15.24 -10.81 5.68
CA THR A 700 14.09 -11.75 5.74
C THR A 700 14.26 -12.90 6.72
N THR A 701 15.31 -12.91 7.55
CA THR A 701 15.52 -14.04 8.47
C THR A 701 14.55 -14.00 9.64
N ASP A 702 13.94 -15.16 9.93
CA ASP A 702 13.12 -15.38 11.13
C ASP A 702 13.96 -15.73 12.38
N ASN A 703 15.30 -15.85 12.25
CA ASN A 703 16.20 -16.36 13.29
C ASN A 703 16.93 -15.24 14.10
N ILE A 704 16.34 -14.04 14.09
CA ILE A 704 16.72 -12.88 14.90
C ILE A 704 15.53 -12.44 15.79
N PRO A 705 15.76 -11.66 16.86
CA PRO A 705 14.66 -11.16 17.70
C PRO A 705 13.67 -10.31 16.88
N ARG A 706 12.36 -10.46 17.11
CA ARG A 706 11.31 -9.77 16.31
C ARG A 706 11.31 -8.25 16.48
N ASP A 707 11.89 -7.76 17.55
CA ASP A 707 12.12 -6.35 17.90
C ASP A 707 13.46 -5.82 17.34
N ALA A 708 14.35 -6.70 16.86
CA ALA A 708 15.62 -6.33 16.23
C ALA A 708 15.42 -5.94 14.76
N LEU A 709 14.81 -4.76 14.54
CA LEU A 709 14.73 -4.17 13.20
C LEU A 709 16.15 -3.91 12.65
N VAL A 710 16.46 -4.46 11.47
CA VAL A 710 17.76 -4.31 10.81
C VAL A 710 17.64 -3.30 9.68
N TYR A 711 18.29 -2.16 9.85
CA TYR A 711 18.41 -1.15 8.81
C TYR A 711 19.50 -1.52 7.80
N PHE A 712 19.44 -0.99 6.59
CA PHE A 712 20.48 -1.18 5.58
C PHE A 712 20.65 0.08 4.73
N GLY A 713 21.89 0.54 4.61
CA GLY A 713 22.27 1.57 3.65
C GLY A 713 22.27 1.00 2.24
N ILE A 714 21.78 1.75 1.24
CA ILE A 714 21.94 1.41 -0.18
C ILE A 714 22.31 2.65 -1.00
N ILE A 715 23.30 2.48 -1.87
CA ILE A 715 23.76 3.54 -2.78
C ILE A 715 22.82 3.53 -4.00
N SER A 716 22.08 4.62 -4.20
CA SER A 716 20.99 4.70 -5.19
C SER A 716 21.30 5.65 -6.34
N ASP A 717 22.51 5.57 -6.90
CA ASP A 717 22.98 6.38 -8.04
C ASP A 717 22.84 5.69 -9.42
N GLY A 718 22.34 4.45 -9.44
CA GLY A 718 22.21 3.65 -10.66
C GLY A 718 23.52 3.08 -11.21
N VAL A 719 24.61 3.21 -10.47
CA VAL A 719 25.94 2.73 -10.83
C VAL A 719 26.41 1.66 -9.86
N HIS A 720 26.36 1.94 -8.55
CA HIS A 720 26.75 0.98 -7.51
C HIS A 720 25.66 -0.08 -7.28
N THR A 721 24.39 0.31 -7.38
CA THR A 721 23.25 -0.61 -7.28
C THR A 721 22.41 -0.59 -8.54
N HIS A 722 22.27 -1.75 -9.19
CA HIS A 722 21.35 -1.91 -10.33
C HIS A 722 19.87 -1.70 -9.88
N PRO A 723 19.01 -1.00 -10.65
CA PRO A 723 17.62 -0.72 -10.28
C PRO A 723 16.81 -1.93 -9.83
N ALA A 724 17.05 -3.11 -10.42
CA ALA A 724 16.37 -4.33 -10.01
C ALA A 724 16.79 -4.80 -8.59
N ALA A 725 18.07 -4.68 -8.22
CA ALA A 725 18.56 -5.05 -6.89
C ALA A 725 18.03 -4.07 -5.82
N LEU A 726 18.00 -2.77 -6.14
CA LEU A 726 17.38 -1.73 -5.32
C LEU A 726 15.89 -2.00 -5.07
N ARG A 727 15.12 -2.35 -6.12
CA ARG A 727 13.72 -2.79 -5.97
C ARG A 727 13.57 -4.03 -5.12
N ILE A 728 14.44 -5.03 -5.28
CA ILE A 728 14.40 -6.27 -4.50
C ILE A 728 14.59 -5.92 -3.02
N ALA A 729 15.67 -5.22 -2.65
CA ALA A 729 15.92 -4.85 -1.26
C ALA A 729 14.77 -4.04 -0.63
N TYR A 730 14.27 -3.01 -1.34
CA TYR A 730 13.15 -2.20 -0.84
C TYR A 730 11.85 -2.99 -0.68
N LYS A 731 11.45 -3.81 -1.66
CA LYS A 731 10.21 -4.62 -1.56
C LYS A 731 10.32 -5.70 -0.49
N THR A 732 11.52 -6.17 -0.22
CA THR A 732 11.80 -7.20 0.78
C THR A 732 11.74 -6.64 2.19
N HIS A 733 12.36 -5.47 2.45
CA HIS A 733 12.37 -4.87 3.79
C HIS A 733 12.22 -3.33 3.74
N PRO A 734 11.03 -2.79 3.44
CA PRO A 734 10.85 -1.36 3.19
C PRO A 734 11.10 -0.49 4.43
N ASN A 735 10.84 -1.02 5.63
CA ASN A 735 10.98 -0.28 6.90
C ASN A 735 12.43 -0.10 7.36
N GLY A 736 13.36 -0.92 6.86
CA GLY A 736 14.78 -0.84 7.20
C GLY A 736 15.62 -0.09 6.15
N LEU A 737 15.04 0.30 5.02
CA LEU A 737 15.78 0.97 3.95
C LEU A 737 16.30 2.35 4.39
N ILE A 738 17.60 2.57 4.21
CA ILE A 738 18.24 3.88 4.30
C ILE A 738 18.94 4.15 2.96
N LEU A 739 18.67 5.29 2.33
CA LEU A 739 19.48 5.75 1.21
C LEU A 739 20.74 6.42 1.78
N VAL A 740 21.90 6.05 1.24
CA VAL A 740 23.18 6.71 1.53
C VAL A 740 23.80 7.18 0.23
N THR A 741 24.55 8.28 0.27
CA THR A 741 25.30 8.70 -0.93
C THR A 741 26.55 7.85 -1.12
N ASP A 742 27.26 7.50 -0.04
CA ASP A 742 28.66 7.03 -0.09
C ASP A 742 29.53 7.97 -0.94
N ALA A 743 29.22 9.27 -0.85
CA ALA A 743 29.87 10.29 -1.66
C ALA A 743 31.33 10.47 -1.24
N ILE A 744 32.23 10.40 -2.23
CA ILE A 744 33.63 10.78 -2.06
C ILE A 744 33.80 12.30 -2.23
N SER A 745 34.97 12.81 -1.89
CA SER A 745 35.33 14.23 -1.96
C SER A 745 35.14 14.90 -3.33
N ALA A 746 34.94 14.12 -4.40
CA ALA A 746 34.57 14.58 -5.73
C ALA A 746 33.16 15.16 -5.86
N MET A 747 32.24 14.84 -4.94
CA MET A 747 30.86 15.33 -4.97
C MET A 747 30.84 16.87 -5.01
N GLY A 748 30.12 17.45 -5.98
CA GLY A 748 30.03 18.91 -6.14
C GLY A 748 31.24 19.57 -6.83
N LEU A 749 32.18 18.80 -7.38
CA LEU A 749 33.19 19.30 -8.32
C LEU A 749 32.65 19.29 -9.77
N ALA A 750 33.19 20.17 -10.62
CA ALA A 750 32.87 20.21 -12.05
C ALA A 750 33.48 19.02 -12.82
N GLU A 751 33.03 18.76 -14.05
CA GLU A 751 33.66 17.72 -14.89
C GLU A 751 35.13 18.02 -15.20
N GLY A 752 35.93 16.97 -15.39
CA GLY A 752 37.37 17.07 -15.66
C GLY A 752 38.23 16.23 -14.70
N ARG A 753 39.55 16.45 -14.73
CA ARG A 753 40.51 15.76 -13.86
C ARG A 753 40.70 16.51 -12.56
N HIS A 754 40.58 15.77 -11.46
CA HIS A 754 40.78 16.26 -10.10
C HIS A 754 41.73 15.32 -9.36
N ARG A 755 42.38 15.83 -8.31
CA ARG A 755 43.26 15.03 -7.45
C ARG A 755 42.64 14.94 -6.08
N ILE A 756 42.39 13.72 -5.64
CA ILE A 756 41.67 13.38 -4.40
C ILE A 756 42.55 12.46 -3.57
N GLY A 757 43.02 12.97 -2.43
CA GLY A 757 44.03 12.31 -1.63
C GLY A 757 45.27 11.93 -2.47
N GLN A 758 45.51 10.62 -2.57
CA GLN A 758 46.61 10.06 -3.37
C GLN A 758 46.23 9.70 -4.82
N MET A 759 44.94 9.74 -5.19
CA MET A 759 44.46 9.30 -6.50
C MET A 759 44.14 10.49 -7.42
N GLU A 760 44.51 10.38 -8.70
CA GLU A 760 43.89 11.20 -9.74
C GLU A 760 42.59 10.54 -10.18
N ILE A 761 41.53 11.34 -10.24
CA ILE A 761 40.21 10.93 -10.72
C ILE A 761 39.76 11.83 -11.88
N GLU A 762 38.91 11.30 -12.75
CA GLU A 762 38.33 12.03 -13.87
C GLU A 762 36.80 11.92 -13.78
N ILE A 763 36.14 13.06 -13.59
CA ILE A 763 34.68 13.18 -13.55
C ILE A 763 34.17 13.32 -14.98
N ARG A 764 33.33 12.38 -15.42
CA ARG A 764 32.70 12.35 -16.75
C ARG A 764 31.25 11.90 -16.63
N ALA A 765 30.32 12.64 -17.22
CA ALA A 765 28.88 12.34 -17.24
C ALA A 765 28.31 12.03 -15.84
N GLY A 766 28.67 12.85 -14.84
CA GLY A 766 28.20 12.70 -13.45
C GLY A 766 28.78 11.50 -12.70
N ARG A 767 29.90 10.91 -13.15
CA ARG A 767 30.56 9.76 -12.51
C ARG A 767 32.05 9.99 -12.32
N ALA A 768 32.61 9.57 -11.19
CA ALA A 768 34.04 9.61 -10.93
C ALA A 768 34.72 8.30 -11.35
N TYR A 769 35.75 8.40 -12.19
CA TYR A 769 36.61 7.30 -12.61
C TYR A 769 38.04 7.51 -12.11
N VAL A 770 38.79 6.45 -11.82
CA VAL A 770 40.25 6.55 -11.61
C VAL A 770 40.88 6.98 -12.94
N ALA A 771 41.67 8.06 -12.93
CA ALA A 771 42.15 8.71 -14.14
C ALA A 771 42.93 7.75 -15.04
N GLY A 772 42.63 7.78 -16.35
CA GLY A 772 43.21 6.85 -17.33
C GLY A 772 42.60 5.44 -17.34
N THR A 773 41.57 5.16 -16.54
CA THR A 773 40.87 3.86 -16.51
C THR A 773 39.35 4.02 -16.67
N ASN A 774 38.64 2.89 -16.75
CA ASN A 774 37.17 2.83 -16.65
C ASN A 774 36.70 2.35 -15.25
N THR A 775 37.60 2.31 -14.26
CA THR A 775 37.29 1.89 -12.88
C THR A 775 36.62 3.04 -12.15
N LEU A 776 35.42 2.81 -11.60
CA LEU A 776 34.68 3.80 -10.82
C LEU A 776 35.34 4.03 -9.45
N CYS A 777 35.29 5.25 -8.95
CA CYS A 777 35.87 5.68 -7.68
C CYS A 777 34.79 6.30 -6.79
N GLY A 778 34.08 5.46 -6.04
CA GLY A 778 32.98 5.85 -5.15
C GLY A 778 31.79 6.52 -5.87
N SER A 779 30.78 6.93 -5.11
CA SER A 779 29.72 7.77 -5.67
C SER A 779 30.09 9.26 -5.62
N ILE A 780 29.45 10.04 -6.49
CA ILE A 780 29.44 11.51 -6.45
C ILE A 780 28.03 12.10 -6.51
N ALA A 781 27.01 11.24 -6.47
CA ALA A 781 25.62 11.64 -6.56
C ALA A 781 25.16 12.26 -5.23
N PRO A 782 24.56 13.46 -5.23
CA PRO A 782 23.98 14.04 -4.03
C PRO A 782 22.67 13.34 -3.64
N MET A 783 22.27 13.47 -2.37
CA MET A 783 21.08 12.80 -1.82
C MET A 783 19.78 13.08 -2.60
N ASP A 784 19.60 14.29 -3.12
CA ASP A 784 18.41 14.62 -3.92
C ASP A 784 18.39 13.93 -5.29
N GLU A 785 19.55 13.61 -5.87
CA GLU A 785 19.65 12.75 -7.04
C GLU A 785 19.40 11.28 -6.68
N CYS A 786 20.00 10.78 -5.59
CA CYS A 786 19.74 9.44 -5.05
C CYS A 786 18.24 9.18 -4.83
N ILE A 787 17.52 10.14 -4.23
CA ILE A 787 16.06 10.05 -4.03
C ILE A 787 15.30 10.05 -5.36
N ARG A 788 15.66 10.93 -6.32
CA ARG A 788 15.03 10.94 -7.66
C ARG A 788 15.28 9.64 -8.43
N PHE A 789 16.48 9.08 -8.32
CA PHE A 789 16.84 7.82 -8.97
C PHE A 789 16.12 6.65 -8.30
N PHE A 790 16.14 6.56 -6.96
CA PHE A 790 15.35 5.61 -6.20
C PHE A 790 13.88 5.66 -6.63
N LYS A 791 13.27 6.86 -6.70
CA LYS A 791 11.86 7.03 -7.08
C LYS A 791 11.56 6.66 -8.54
N LYS A 792 12.51 6.78 -9.46
CA LYS A 792 12.42 6.25 -10.84
C LYS A 792 12.59 4.74 -10.90
N ALA A 793 13.37 4.17 -9.97
CA ALA A 793 13.66 2.75 -9.91
C ALA A 793 12.58 1.95 -9.16
N SER A 794 11.92 2.53 -8.15
CA SER A 794 10.97 1.89 -7.22
C SER A 794 9.56 1.72 -7.79
#